data_AF-A0A9D6P051-F1
#
_entry.id   AF-A0A9D6P051-F1
#
_cell.length_a   1.000
_cell.length_b   1.000
_cell.length_c   1.000
_cell.angle_alpha   90.00
_cell.angle_beta   90.00
_cell.angle_gamma   90.00
#
_symmetry.space_group_name_H-M   'P 1'
#
loop_
_entity.id
_entity.type
_entity.pdbx_description
1 polymer ?
#
loop_
_entity_poly.entity_id
_entity_poly.type
_entity_poly.pdbx_seq_one_letter_code
_entity_poly.pdbx_strand_id
1 'polypeptide(L)'
;MTFTARDAAGNLLALRDFAGPLFGIAAFSWISVDEASGLTGYQAYTVAETQGAPYVYQGETQQPVLASVVRPAFVERLTPENVTEVSPGILSYTPTTVLPEGYVASATHTVGLALRQAPDKDSVNATYSFIPAGGPVTVTRQLVDIANCNSCHDQLTFHGGFMRDTTMCVLCHTSQHVDPETGRTLEFKNMVHDIHRGRNLPSVQAGQPYYIVGSRQRVFDFGEIGWPRDIRNCTTCHANAPQADNYRLAPSRAACGSCHDNIDFATGQDVYGGRDHLGGAQLNDNLCASCHVPDSGQEFDASVVGAHTIPERSKQLQGVNFALEGATVKPGEQAQVDFSIQDNAGTFLDPNTFNYLELTLAHPTTDYAHRITEVVNRIVPAGQPPFTRTGTLTDLGGGQWRYTFTNPIDADWSGTAAIGIGGYKATIIKGNEGQDVTVREGNLNPVIYVSLDGTQPVPRRAVVDRANCNQCHLDLGNPAGISIHGGIRRSTEYCVLCHNPNHTDEARRPQEEMPPESVHFKYMIHSLHMGAERLVPTEFIGFATAKTEEVRFPADQRNCENCHIPGTNLLPLPEGVLPTMITQAGQVVKVMQPITAACTACHTGRPGADAHEETMTSSTGAEACAVCHGRGREFAVEKVHMP
;
A
#
# COMPACT_ATOMS: atom_id res chain seq x y z
N MET A 1 17.65 23.09 -27.79
CA MET A 1 16.87 23.40 -26.57
C MET A 1 17.72 24.26 -25.63
N THR A 2 17.09 25.07 -24.78
CA THR A 2 17.74 25.84 -23.71
C THR A 2 17.03 25.59 -22.40
N PHE A 3 17.76 25.46 -21.30
CA PHE A 3 17.21 25.15 -19.99
C PHE A 3 18.03 25.79 -18.86
N THR A 4 17.40 25.90 -17.69
CA THR A 4 18.02 26.33 -16.44
C THR A 4 17.80 25.27 -15.37
N ALA A 5 18.76 25.09 -14.48
CA ALA A 5 18.62 24.22 -13.33
C ALA A 5 18.95 25.01 -12.05
N ARG A 6 18.32 24.62 -10.94
CA ARG A 6 18.55 25.24 -9.63
C ARG A 6 18.78 24.18 -8.56
N ASP A 7 19.64 24.49 -7.59
CA ASP A 7 19.77 23.68 -6.38
C ASP A 7 18.56 23.87 -5.45
N ALA A 8 18.54 23.11 -4.35
CA ALA A 8 17.48 23.21 -3.33
C ALA A 8 17.38 24.59 -2.67
N ALA A 9 18.45 25.40 -2.71
CA ALA A 9 18.46 26.78 -2.21
C ALA A 9 18.01 27.81 -3.27
N GLY A 10 17.72 27.36 -4.49
CA GLY A 10 17.26 28.19 -5.61
C GLY A 10 18.38 28.84 -6.43
N ASN A 11 19.65 28.52 -6.17
CA ASN A 11 20.79 29.06 -6.93
C ASN A 11 20.84 28.42 -8.31
N LEU A 12 21.18 29.20 -9.33
CA LEU A 12 21.39 28.66 -10.68
C LEU A 12 22.63 27.76 -10.72
N LEU A 13 22.46 26.58 -11.32
CA LEU A 13 23.54 25.64 -11.59
C LEU A 13 24.18 25.93 -12.95
N ALA A 14 25.50 26.00 -12.98
CA ALA A 14 26.33 26.10 -14.17
C ALA A 14 26.72 24.70 -14.68
N LEU A 15 27.30 24.61 -15.89
CA LEU A 15 27.66 23.31 -16.47
C LEU A 15 28.63 22.52 -15.58
N ARG A 16 29.53 23.21 -14.87
CA ARG A 16 30.49 22.61 -13.93
C ARG A 16 29.85 21.88 -12.74
N ASP A 17 28.60 22.18 -12.41
CA ASP A 17 27.89 21.58 -11.28
C ASP A 17 27.29 20.22 -11.65
N PHE A 18 27.39 19.86 -12.94
CA PHE A 18 27.07 18.56 -13.48
C PHE A 18 28.38 17.82 -13.77
N ALA A 19 28.67 16.74 -13.02
CA ALA A 19 29.86 15.93 -13.23
C ALA A 19 29.51 14.49 -13.65
N GLY A 20 30.42 13.88 -14.40
CA GLY A 20 30.32 12.50 -14.88
C GLY A 20 30.13 12.39 -16.39
N PRO A 21 30.38 11.19 -16.96
CA PRO A 21 30.31 10.96 -18.42
C PRO A 21 28.88 11.00 -18.97
N LEU A 22 27.87 11.01 -18.10
CA LEU A 22 26.45 11.17 -18.42
C LEU A 22 25.77 11.86 -17.25
N PHE A 23 25.36 13.12 -17.43
CA PHE A 23 24.67 13.88 -16.38
C PHE A 23 23.21 14.16 -16.73
N GLY A 24 22.78 13.88 -17.96
CA GLY A 24 21.37 14.07 -18.32
C GLY A 24 20.91 13.22 -19.49
N ILE A 25 19.60 13.10 -19.59
CA ILE A 25 18.88 12.39 -20.64
C ILE A 25 17.78 13.31 -21.14
N ALA A 26 17.63 13.46 -22.44
CA ALA A 26 16.46 14.08 -23.03
C ALA A 26 15.56 13.04 -23.71
N ALA A 27 14.28 13.36 -23.79
CA ALA A 27 13.29 12.58 -24.53
C ALA A 27 12.46 13.53 -25.37
N PHE A 28 12.04 13.09 -26.56
CA PHE A 28 11.22 13.90 -27.44
C PHE A 28 10.10 13.08 -28.04
N SER A 29 8.87 13.53 -27.79
CA SER A 29 7.65 12.82 -28.20
C SER A 29 6.58 13.82 -28.63
N TRP A 30 5.59 13.37 -29.38
CA TRP A 30 4.40 14.15 -29.71
C TRP A 30 3.14 13.42 -29.28
N ILE A 31 2.05 14.16 -29.12
CA ILE A 31 0.76 13.58 -28.75
C ILE A 31 -0.01 13.25 -30.02
N SER A 32 -0.16 11.96 -30.30
CA SER A 32 -1.06 11.44 -31.33
C SER A 32 -2.50 11.45 -30.83
N VAL A 33 -3.44 11.67 -31.76
CA VAL A 33 -4.88 11.56 -31.53
C VAL A 33 -5.41 10.55 -32.53
N ASP A 34 -6.03 9.48 -32.06
CA ASP A 34 -6.76 8.56 -32.91
C ASP A 34 -8.06 9.23 -33.37
N GLU A 35 -8.25 9.39 -34.68
CA GLU A 35 -9.37 10.16 -35.24
C GLU A 35 -10.74 9.50 -34.96
N ALA A 36 -10.78 8.18 -34.81
CA ALA A 36 -12.02 7.44 -34.69
C ALA A 36 -12.53 7.36 -33.25
N SER A 37 -11.62 7.16 -32.29
CA SER A 37 -11.92 7.04 -30.87
C SER A 37 -11.70 8.33 -30.08
N GLY A 38 -10.92 9.28 -30.63
CA GLY A 38 -10.48 10.49 -29.93
C GLY A 38 -9.42 10.22 -28.85
N LEU A 39 -8.92 8.99 -28.72
CA LEU A 39 -7.92 8.62 -27.74
C LEU A 39 -6.58 9.30 -28.05
N THR A 40 -5.90 9.75 -27.00
CA THR A 40 -4.58 10.38 -27.12
C THR A 40 -3.46 9.47 -26.60
N GLY A 41 -2.27 9.62 -27.15
CA GLY A 41 -1.09 8.87 -26.72
C GLY A 41 0.20 9.60 -27.09
N TYR A 42 1.26 9.41 -26.31
CA TYR A 42 2.58 9.89 -26.72
C TYR A 42 3.18 8.95 -27.76
N GLN A 43 3.89 9.52 -28.73
CA GLN A 43 4.70 8.80 -29.72
C GLN A 43 6.11 9.38 -29.69
N ALA A 44 7.10 8.55 -29.42
CA ALA A 44 8.49 8.97 -29.33
C ALA A 44 9.08 9.18 -30.73
N TYR A 45 9.82 10.28 -30.91
CA TYR A 45 10.63 10.49 -32.11
C TYR A 45 11.90 9.65 -32.09
N THR A 46 12.45 9.47 -30.89
CA THR A 46 13.68 8.75 -30.67
C THR A 46 13.38 7.27 -30.44
N VAL A 47 13.50 6.48 -31.49
CA VAL A 47 13.37 5.02 -31.44
C VAL A 47 14.64 4.35 -31.94
N ALA A 48 14.91 3.14 -31.45
CA ALA A 48 16.00 2.30 -31.94
C ALA A 48 15.55 0.85 -32.05
N GLU A 49 16.12 0.15 -33.03
CA GLU A 49 16.01 -1.31 -33.10
C GLU A 49 16.77 -1.91 -31.91
N THR A 50 16.08 -2.76 -31.15
CA THR A 50 16.62 -3.55 -30.05
C THR A 50 16.47 -5.02 -30.42
N GLN A 51 17.59 -5.74 -30.46
CA GLN A 51 17.59 -7.19 -30.63
C GLN A 51 17.20 -7.86 -29.32
N GLY A 52 16.32 -8.86 -29.39
CA GLY A 52 16.08 -9.76 -28.27
C GLY A 52 17.32 -10.61 -28.02
N ALA A 53 17.62 -10.88 -26.74
CA ALA A 53 18.73 -11.74 -26.37
C ALA A 53 18.30 -12.84 -25.39
N PRO A 54 19.03 -13.97 -25.33
CA PRO A 54 18.82 -14.96 -24.30
C PRO A 54 19.02 -14.38 -22.89
N TYR A 55 18.21 -14.82 -21.95
CA TYR A 55 18.24 -14.39 -20.55
C TYR A 55 18.05 -15.58 -19.60
N VAL A 56 18.33 -15.38 -18.31
CA VAL A 56 18.16 -16.42 -17.29
C VAL A 56 16.95 -16.10 -16.42
N TYR A 57 16.01 -17.03 -16.34
CA TYR A 57 14.86 -16.97 -15.46
C TYR A 57 14.75 -18.27 -14.67
N GLN A 58 14.68 -18.17 -13.35
CA GLN A 58 14.64 -19.31 -12.42
C GLN A 58 15.74 -20.37 -12.66
N GLY A 59 16.94 -19.92 -13.07
CA GLY A 59 18.09 -20.79 -13.33
C GLY A 59 18.13 -21.40 -14.74
N GLU A 60 17.10 -21.18 -15.56
CA GLU A 60 17.01 -21.69 -16.92
C GLU A 60 17.25 -20.59 -17.96
N THR A 61 17.92 -20.94 -19.06
CA THR A 61 18.12 -20.02 -20.18
C THR A 61 16.86 -19.99 -21.05
N GLN A 62 16.27 -18.80 -21.16
CA GLN A 62 15.12 -18.51 -22.00
C GLN A 62 15.58 -17.85 -23.30
N GLN A 63 14.84 -18.09 -24.38
CA GLN A 63 15.01 -17.36 -25.65
C GLN A 63 14.04 -16.18 -25.71
N PRO A 64 14.41 -15.08 -26.38
CA PRO A 64 13.51 -13.95 -26.53
C PRO A 64 12.29 -14.35 -27.38
N VAL A 65 11.11 -13.86 -26.99
CA VAL A 65 9.86 -14.09 -27.74
C VAL A 65 9.90 -13.40 -29.11
N LEU A 66 10.55 -12.23 -29.19
CA LEU A 66 10.71 -11.45 -30.42
C LEU A 66 12.19 -11.34 -30.78
N ALA A 67 12.53 -11.58 -32.06
CA ALA A 67 13.91 -11.45 -32.54
C ALA A 67 14.43 -10.00 -32.43
N SER A 68 13.59 -9.02 -32.79
CA SER A 68 13.87 -7.60 -32.54
C SER A 68 12.58 -6.80 -32.41
N VAL A 69 12.70 -5.62 -31.80
CA VAL A 69 11.64 -4.61 -31.70
C VAL A 69 12.20 -3.23 -31.99
N VAL A 70 11.39 -2.34 -32.54
CA VAL A 70 11.70 -0.90 -32.60
C VAL A 70 10.99 -0.23 -31.44
N ARG A 71 11.74 0.31 -30.48
CA ARG A 71 11.19 0.90 -29.26
C ARG A 71 11.83 2.24 -28.93
N PRO A 72 11.19 3.08 -28.09
CA PRO A 72 11.78 4.33 -27.60
C PRO A 72 13.16 4.10 -26.97
N ALA A 73 14.13 4.96 -27.28
CA ALA A 73 15.53 4.75 -26.93
C ALA A 73 16.17 5.97 -26.25
N PHE A 74 17.13 5.72 -25.36
CA PHE A 74 17.93 6.76 -24.69
C PHE A 74 19.09 7.24 -25.56
N VAL A 75 18.79 7.81 -26.73
CA VAL A 75 19.83 8.31 -27.65
C VAL A 75 20.27 9.74 -27.32
N GLU A 76 19.38 10.54 -26.71
CA GLU A 76 19.70 11.93 -26.35
C GLU A 76 20.36 11.97 -24.96
N ARG A 77 21.69 11.94 -24.96
CA ARG A 77 22.51 11.92 -23.75
C ARG A 77 23.25 13.23 -23.60
N LEU A 78 23.11 13.86 -22.45
CA LEU A 78 23.80 15.11 -22.14
C LEU A 78 25.12 14.79 -21.42
N THR A 79 26.20 15.31 -22.01
CA THR A 79 27.57 15.19 -21.52
C THR A 79 28.22 16.58 -21.52
N PRO A 80 29.31 16.78 -20.76
CA PRO A 80 29.98 18.09 -20.72
C PRO A 80 30.49 18.56 -22.10
N GLU A 81 30.68 17.65 -23.05
CA GLU A 81 31.18 17.94 -24.40
C GLU A 81 30.08 18.43 -25.36
N ASN A 82 28.81 18.11 -25.10
CA ASN A 82 27.70 18.42 -26.02
C ASN A 82 26.67 19.41 -25.46
N VAL A 83 26.85 19.85 -24.21
CA VAL A 83 26.09 20.93 -23.60
C VAL A 83 26.95 22.18 -23.52
N THR A 84 26.36 23.33 -23.84
CA THR A 84 27.04 24.63 -23.80
C THR A 84 26.34 25.56 -22.82
N GLU A 85 27.10 26.30 -22.03
CA GLU A 85 26.55 27.38 -21.21
C GLU A 85 26.52 28.65 -22.05
N VAL A 86 25.31 29.10 -22.43
CA VAL A 86 25.13 30.24 -23.35
C VAL A 86 25.08 31.59 -22.61
N SER A 87 24.74 31.55 -21.32
CA SER A 87 24.88 32.65 -20.36
C SER A 87 24.86 32.06 -18.94
N PRO A 88 25.23 32.80 -17.88
CA PRO A 88 25.34 32.24 -16.53
C PRO A 88 24.08 31.45 -16.10
N GLY A 89 24.23 30.14 -15.93
CA GLY A 89 23.16 29.23 -15.52
C GLY A 89 22.11 28.89 -16.59
N ILE A 90 22.29 29.33 -17.83
CA ILE A 90 21.47 28.94 -18.99
C ILE A 90 22.29 28.00 -19.87
N LEU A 91 21.84 26.75 -19.91
CA LEU A 91 22.47 25.67 -20.67
C LEU A 91 21.72 25.43 -21.96
N SER A 92 22.44 25.03 -23.00
CA SER A 92 21.90 24.68 -24.31
C SER A 92 22.43 23.34 -24.76
N TYR A 93 21.51 22.53 -25.27
CA TYR A 93 21.78 21.24 -25.88
C TYR A 93 21.09 21.17 -27.24
N THR A 94 21.78 20.60 -28.23
CA THR A 94 21.23 20.37 -29.56
C THR A 94 20.98 18.87 -29.73
N PRO A 95 19.71 18.44 -29.80
CA PRO A 95 19.39 17.04 -30.02
C PRO A 95 20.00 16.48 -31.30
N THR A 96 20.39 15.21 -31.24
CA THR A 96 20.90 14.48 -32.42
C THR A 96 19.77 13.92 -33.29
N THR A 97 18.61 13.67 -32.69
CA THR A 97 17.41 13.19 -33.36
C THR A 97 16.92 14.23 -34.36
N VAL A 98 16.89 13.84 -35.63
CA VAL A 98 16.26 14.62 -36.70
C VAL A 98 14.79 14.23 -36.77
N LEU A 99 13.90 15.23 -36.74
CA LEU A 99 12.48 14.98 -36.92
C LEU A 99 12.21 14.39 -38.31
N PRO A 100 11.33 13.38 -38.43
CA PRO A 100 11.05 12.75 -39.72
C PRO A 100 10.37 13.74 -40.67
N GLU A 101 10.59 13.55 -41.98
CA GLU A 101 9.87 14.29 -43.00
C GLU A 101 8.35 14.05 -42.85
N GLY A 102 7.56 15.13 -42.94
CA GLY A 102 6.10 15.05 -42.81
C GLY A 102 5.59 14.89 -41.37
N TYR A 103 6.42 15.10 -40.34
CA TYR A 103 5.94 15.13 -38.95
C TYR A 103 4.80 16.15 -38.78
N VAL A 104 3.86 15.86 -37.87
CA VAL A 104 2.62 16.63 -37.69
C VAL A 104 2.89 17.93 -36.92
N ALA A 105 3.41 18.96 -37.58
CA ALA A 105 3.84 20.20 -36.94
C ALA A 105 2.73 20.97 -36.18
N SER A 106 1.45 20.68 -36.46
CA SER A 106 0.29 21.24 -35.74
C SER A 106 -0.03 20.51 -34.44
N ALA A 107 0.55 19.33 -34.18
CA ALA A 107 0.32 18.58 -32.95
C ALA A 107 1.16 19.12 -31.79
N THR A 108 0.74 18.80 -30.56
CA THR A 108 1.55 19.08 -29.37
C THR A 108 2.77 18.17 -29.33
N HIS A 109 3.95 18.77 -29.22
CA HIS A 109 5.24 18.09 -29.00
C HIS A 109 5.70 18.38 -27.58
N THR A 110 6.41 17.43 -26.97
CA THR A 110 6.93 17.56 -25.61
C THR A 110 8.38 17.09 -25.57
N VAL A 111 9.26 17.98 -25.10
CA VAL A 111 10.63 17.65 -24.71
C VAL A 111 10.65 17.38 -23.23
N GLY A 112 11.20 16.24 -22.82
CA GLY A 112 11.57 15.94 -21.45
C GLY A 112 13.07 16.08 -21.25
N LEU A 113 13.46 16.57 -20.08
CA LEU A 113 14.84 16.60 -19.62
C LEU A 113 14.96 16.01 -18.21
N ALA A 114 15.82 15.01 -18.05
CA ALA A 114 16.24 14.46 -16.78
C ALA A 114 17.70 14.85 -16.54
N LEU A 115 17.99 15.53 -15.44
CA LEU A 115 19.35 15.94 -15.07
C LEU A 115 19.74 15.32 -13.74
N ARG A 116 21.04 15.12 -13.55
CA ARG A 116 21.64 14.66 -12.30
C ARG A 116 22.76 15.60 -11.88
N GLN A 117 22.64 16.17 -10.69
CA GLN A 117 23.67 17.00 -10.09
C GLN A 117 24.79 16.15 -9.49
N ALA A 118 26.02 16.68 -9.45
CA ALA A 118 27.14 16.07 -8.73
C ALA A 118 27.57 16.94 -7.54
N PRO A 119 28.14 16.37 -6.46
CA PRO A 119 28.38 14.94 -6.23
C PRO A 119 27.18 14.18 -5.65
N ASP A 120 26.13 14.90 -5.26
CA ASP A 120 25.00 14.38 -4.47
C ASP A 120 24.10 13.40 -5.25
N LYS A 121 24.24 13.36 -6.58
CA LYS A 121 23.48 12.50 -7.52
C LYS A 121 21.98 12.72 -7.51
N ASP A 122 21.53 13.85 -6.94
CA ASP A 122 20.14 14.25 -7.03
C ASP A 122 19.72 14.45 -8.47
N SER A 123 18.58 13.86 -8.81
CA SER A 123 18.03 13.90 -10.15
C SER A 123 16.74 14.70 -10.17
N VAL A 124 16.55 15.48 -11.23
CA VAL A 124 15.35 16.29 -11.46
C VAL A 124 14.83 16.02 -12.86
N ASN A 125 13.50 16.05 -13.02
CA ASN A 125 12.85 15.95 -14.31
C ASN A 125 12.11 17.23 -14.61
N ALA A 126 12.05 17.59 -15.88
CA ALA A 126 11.24 18.68 -16.39
C ALA A 126 10.71 18.32 -17.77
N THR A 127 9.53 18.81 -18.10
CA THR A 127 8.94 18.68 -19.43
C THR A 127 8.51 20.04 -19.96
N TYR A 128 8.54 20.20 -21.28
CA TYR A 128 8.07 21.41 -21.95
C TYR A 128 7.32 21.03 -23.23
N SER A 129 6.06 21.44 -23.30
CA SER A 129 5.18 21.18 -24.44
C SER A 129 5.01 22.41 -25.33
N PHE A 130 4.97 22.22 -26.65
CA PHE A 130 4.85 23.28 -27.65
C PHE A 130 4.23 22.77 -28.96
N ILE A 131 3.79 23.68 -29.82
CA ILE A 131 3.34 23.38 -31.19
C ILE A 131 4.38 23.97 -32.18
N PRO A 132 5.09 23.14 -32.95
CA PRO A 132 6.09 23.62 -33.91
C PRO A 132 5.56 24.60 -34.96
N ALA A 133 4.31 24.44 -35.42
CA ALA A 133 3.65 25.37 -36.34
C ALA A 133 3.28 26.72 -35.71
N GLY A 134 3.52 26.89 -34.40
CA GLY A 134 3.12 28.05 -33.61
C GLY A 134 1.72 27.93 -33.02
N GLY A 135 1.38 28.84 -32.11
CA GLY A 135 0.11 28.86 -31.39
C GLY A 135 0.17 28.21 -29.99
N PRO A 136 -0.92 28.33 -29.21
CA PRO A 136 -0.99 27.77 -27.86
C PRO A 136 -1.14 26.25 -27.91
N VAL A 137 -0.57 25.54 -26.92
CA VAL A 137 -0.81 24.12 -26.72
C VAL A 137 -2.27 23.89 -26.35
N THR A 138 -3.00 23.12 -27.16
CA THR A 138 -4.43 22.82 -26.96
C THR A 138 -4.69 21.38 -26.54
N VAL A 139 -3.78 20.45 -26.86
CA VAL A 139 -3.86 19.05 -26.46
C VAL A 139 -2.77 18.77 -25.43
N THR A 140 -3.16 18.33 -24.24
CA THR A 140 -2.26 17.89 -23.17
C THR A 140 -2.59 16.45 -22.74
N ARG A 141 -1.64 15.80 -22.07
CA ARG A 141 -1.82 14.44 -21.54
C ARG A 141 -1.11 14.27 -20.19
N GLN A 142 -1.74 14.74 -19.12
CA GLN A 142 -1.33 14.48 -17.74
C GLN A 142 -2.48 13.81 -16.98
N LEU A 143 -2.44 12.47 -16.95
CA LEU A 143 -3.52 11.64 -16.43
C LEU A 143 -3.35 11.25 -14.95
N VAL A 144 -2.11 11.27 -14.46
CA VAL A 144 -1.76 10.92 -13.08
C VAL A 144 -0.68 11.87 -12.59
N ASP A 145 -0.73 12.20 -11.30
CA ASP A 145 0.28 13.02 -10.63
C ASP A 145 1.26 12.12 -9.86
N ILE A 146 2.54 12.47 -9.86
CA ILE A 146 3.58 11.70 -9.16
C ILE A 146 3.34 11.64 -7.65
N ALA A 147 2.70 12.65 -7.06
CA ALA A 147 2.36 12.67 -5.64
C ALA A 147 1.44 11.49 -5.25
N ASN A 148 0.56 11.06 -6.16
CA ASN A 148 -0.30 9.89 -5.92
C ASN A 148 0.48 8.58 -5.88
N CYS A 149 1.61 8.47 -6.59
CA CYS A 149 2.50 7.31 -6.51
C CYS A 149 3.32 7.36 -5.22
N ASN A 150 3.83 8.55 -4.90
CA ASN A 150 4.69 8.81 -3.75
C ASN A 150 3.97 8.70 -2.40
N SER A 151 2.63 8.68 -2.39
CA SER A 151 1.88 8.31 -1.17
C SER A 151 2.22 6.90 -0.66
N CYS A 152 2.72 6.02 -1.54
CA CYS A 152 3.20 4.68 -1.18
C CYS A 152 4.71 4.50 -1.39
N HIS A 153 5.33 5.25 -2.32
CA HIS A 153 6.70 5.00 -2.79
C HIS A 153 7.78 5.96 -2.25
N ASP A 154 7.46 6.83 -1.27
CA ASP A 154 8.27 7.98 -0.84
C ASP A 154 8.67 8.88 -2.03
N GLN A 155 9.77 8.57 -2.69
CA GLN A 155 10.16 9.13 -3.98
C GLN A 155 10.36 7.99 -4.97
N LEU A 156 9.44 7.85 -5.92
CA LEU A 156 9.57 6.88 -6.99
C LEU A 156 10.81 7.19 -7.84
N THR A 157 11.74 6.25 -7.95
CA THR A 157 12.95 6.41 -8.76
C THR A 157 13.22 5.19 -9.63
N PHE A 158 13.49 5.42 -10.92
CA PHE A 158 13.81 4.36 -11.88
C PHE A 158 15.01 4.73 -12.76
N HIS A 159 15.50 3.73 -13.51
CA HIS A 159 16.59 3.86 -14.47
C HIS A 159 17.86 4.48 -13.86
N GLY A 160 18.28 3.91 -12.73
CA GLY A 160 19.48 4.34 -12.00
C GLY A 160 19.30 5.67 -11.27
N GLY A 161 18.06 6.11 -11.05
CA GLY A 161 17.68 7.31 -10.30
C GLY A 161 17.34 8.53 -11.17
N PHE A 162 17.48 8.45 -12.50
CA PHE A 162 17.23 9.58 -13.40
C PHE A 162 15.74 9.90 -13.55
N MET A 163 14.89 8.88 -13.55
CA MET A 163 13.45 9.05 -13.79
C MET A 163 12.70 9.08 -12.47
N ARG A 164 12.02 10.19 -12.22
CA ARG A 164 11.30 10.50 -10.97
C ARG A 164 9.89 11.03 -11.18
N ASP A 165 9.52 11.42 -12.40
CA ASP A 165 8.24 12.08 -12.68
C ASP A 165 7.45 11.34 -13.79
N THR A 166 6.16 11.15 -13.59
CA THR A 166 5.28 10.45 -14.55
C THR A 166 5.22 11.17 -15.90
N THR A 167 5.33 12.50 -15.93
CA THR A 167 5.38 13.30 -17.16
C THR A 167 6.62 13.02 -18.00
N MET A 168 7.72 12.57 -17.37
CA MET A 168 8.90 12.08 -18.07
C MET A 168 8.70 10.63 -18.54
N CYS A 169 8.17 9.75 -17.67
CA CYS A 169 7.98 8.34 -17.97
C CYS A 169 7.20 8.11 -19.27
N VAL A 170 6.09 8.84 -19.45
CA VAL A 170 5.18 8.69 -20.61
C VAL A 170 5.79 9.09 -21.95
N LEU A 171 6.91 9.81 -21.96
CA LEU A 171 7.61 10.14 -23.21
C LEU A 171 8.28 8.91 -23.82
N CYS A 172 8.70 7.95 -22.98
CA CYS A 172 9.36 6.72 -23.41
C CYS A 172 8.46 5.49 -23.28
N HIS A 173 7.59 5.43 -22.27
CA HIS A 173 6.64 4.33 -22.07
C HIS A 173 5.38 4.54 -22.92
N THR A 174 5.58 4.59 -24.25
CA THR A 174 4.53 4.76 -25.27
C THR A 174 4.03 3.40 -25.76
N SER A 175 3.01 3.41 -26.62
CA SER A 175 2.52 2.20 -27.31
C SER A 175 3.58 1.54 -28.23
N GLN A 176 4.69 2.23 -28.52
CA GLN A 176 5.81 1.69 -29.29
C GLN A 176 6.77 0.87 -28.41
N HIS A 177 6.63 0.92 -27.09
CA HIS A 177 7.57 0.30 -26.18
C HIS A 177 7.18 -1.15 -25.91
N VAL A 178 8.01 -2.08 -26.37
CA VAL A 178 7.85 -3.52 -26.13
C VAL A 178 9.15 -4.10 -25.58
N ASP A 179 9.01 -5.03 -24.65
CA ASP A 179 10.10 -5.89 -24.18
C ASP A 179 10.29 -7.06 -25.19
N PRO A 180 11.38 -7.12 -25.96
CA PRO A 180 11.57 -8.18 -26.95
C PRO A 180 11.72 -9.56 -26.32
N GLU A 181 12.24 -9.63 -25.09
CA GLU A 181 12.45 -10.89 -24.39
C GLU A 181 11.12 -11.57 -24.00
N THR A 182 10.10 -10.79 -23.62
CA THR A 182 8.80 -11.30 -23.16
C THR A 182 7.64 -11.04 -24.12
N GLY A 183 7.82 -10.16 -25.10
CA GLY A 183 6.77 -9.69 -26.00
C GLY A 183 5.77 -8.73 -25.34
N ARG A 184 5.98 -8.34 -24.08
CA ARG A 184 5.05 -7.49 -23.33
C ARG A 184 5.17 -6.03 -23.73
N THR A 185 4.02 -5.35 -23.80
CA THR A 185 4.00 -3.90 -23.91
C THR A 185 4.49 -3.27 -22.61
N LEU A 186 5.37 -2.28 -22.75
CA LEU A 186 5.82 -1.40 -21.68
C LEU A 186 5.17 -0.03 -21.80
N GLU A 187 4.04 0.09 -22.49
CA GLU A 187 3.22 1.31 -22.45
C GLU A 187 2.84 1.61 -21.00
N PHE A 188 2.94 2.88 -20.59
CA PHE A 188 2.84 3.26 -19.18
C PHE A 188 1.55 2.77 -18.51
N LYS A 189 0.40 2.86 -19.21
CA LYS A 189 -0.90 2.43 -18.68
C LYS A 189 -0.97 0.91 -18.48
N ASN A 190 -0.37 0.12 -19.37
CA ASN A 190 -0.33 -1.33 -19.28
C ASN A 190 0.60 -1.75 -18.14
N MET A 191 1.86 -1.34 -18.25
CA MET A 191 2.91 -1.70 -17.30
C MET A 191 2.52 -1.38 -15.86
N VAL A 192 2.00 -0.17 -15.60
CA VAL A 192 1.64 0.23 -14.24
C VAL A 192 0.46 -0.58 -13.70
N HIS A 193 -0.59 -0.82 -14.50
CA HIS A 193 -1.71 -1.64 -14.07
C HIS A 193 -1.29 -3.10 -13.85
N ASP A 194 -0.57 -3.70 -14.79
CA ASP A 194 -0.11 -5.09 -14.70
C ASP A 194 0.77 -5.31 -13.45
N ILE A 195 1.72 -4.40 -13.18
CA ILE A 195 2.59 -4.45 -11.98
C ILE A 195 1.76 -4.43 -10.69
N HIS A 196 0.79 -3.52 -10.58
CA HIS A 196 0.00 -3.37 -9.36
C HIS A 196 -1.13 -4.40 -9.26
N ARG A 197 -1.55 -5.00 -10.37
CA ARG A 197 -2.42 -6.16 -10.35
C ARG A 197 -1.65 -7.41 -9.91
N GLY A 198 -0.38 -7.52 -10.32
CA GLY A 198 0.63 -8.43 -9.78
C GLY A 198 0.12 -9.86 -9.70
N ARG A 199 0.20 -10.46 -8.51
CA ARG A 199 -0.26 -11.84 -8.25
C ARG A 199 -1.74 -12.09 -8.55
N ASN A 200 -2.56 -11.04 -8.59
CA ASN A 200 -4.00 -11.14 -8.84
C ASN A 200 -4.36 -10.95 -10.32
N LEU A 201 -3.37 -10.85 -11.22
CA LEU A 201 -3.62 -10.91 -12.67
C LEU A 201 -4.25 -12.27 -13.01
N PRO A 202 -5.35 -12.32 -13.78
CA PRO A 202 -5.93 -13.57 -14.24
C PRO A 202 -4.90 -14.51 -14.90
N SER A 203 -3.99 -13.98 -15.73
CA SER A 203 -2.90 -14.79 -16.31
C SER A 203 -1.97 -15.40 -15.26
N VAL A 204 -1.61 -14.63 -14.22
CA VAL A 204 -0.76 -15.11 -13.11
C VAL A 204 -1.47 -16.16 -12.28
N GLN A 205 -2.76 -15.98 -12.01
CA GLN A 205 -3.60 -16.98 -11.35
C GLN A 205 -3.74 -18.26 -12.19
N ALA A 206 -3.70 -18.14 -13.53
CA ALA A 206 -3.65 -19.27 -14.45
C ALA A 206 -2.24 -19.90 -14.61
N GLY A 207 -1.25 -19.44 -13.82
CA GLY A 207 0.10 -19.99 -13.78
C GLY A 207 1.11 -19.36 -14.74
N GLN A 208 0.76 -18.25 -15.40
CA GLN A 208 1.69 -17.52 -16.26
C GLN A 208 2.52 -16.51 -15.45
N PRO A 209 3.86 -16.57 -15.47
CA PRO A 209 4.66 -15.61 -14.73
C PRO A 209 4.58 -14.22 -15.36
N TYR A 210 4.57 -13.16 -14.55
CA TYR A 210 4.57 -11.78 -15.02
C TYR A 210 5.89 -11.08 -14.66
N TYR A 211 6.81 -11.04 -15.62
CA TYR A 211 8.11 -10.38 -15.47
C TYR A 211 8.47 -9.56 -16.71
N ILE A 212 9.41 -8.63 -16.51
CA ILE A 212 10.03 -7.80 -17.55
C ILE A 212 11.54 -8.06 -17.52
N VAL A 213 12.16 -8.16 -18.70
CA VAL A 213 13.62 -8.26 -18.80
C VAL A 213 14.22 -6.88 -19.03
N GLY A 214 14.97 -6.41 -18.04
CA GLY A 214 15.55 -5.08 -18.02
C GLY A 214 16.99 -5.02 -18.50
N SER A 215 17.66 -3.93 -18.13
CA SER A 215 19.07 -3.71 -18.48
C SER A 215 19.97 -4.85 -18.03
N ARG A 216 20.90 -5.25 -18.89
CA ARG A 216 21.85 -6.36 -18.68
C ARG A 216 21.16 -7.72 -18.46
N GLN A 217 20.01 -7.93 -19.10
CA GLN A 217 19.25 -9.19 -19.05
C GLN A 217 18.83 -9.57 -17.62
N ARG A 218 18.65 -8.57 -16.75
CA ARG A 218 18.13 -8.76 -15.40
C ARG A 218 16.62 -8.91 -15.46
N VAL A 219 16.10 -10.02 -14.94
CA VAL A 219 14.66 -10.24 -14.80
C VAL A 219 14.13 -9.49 -13.58
N PHE A 220 13.01 -8.79 -13.77
CA PHE A 220 12.20 -8.20 -12.71
C PHE A 220 10.85 -8.91 -12.70
N ASP A 221 10.65 -9.78 -11.70
CA ASP A 221 9.40 -10.51 -11.52
C ASP A 221 8.42 -9.71 -10.67
N PHE A 222 7.27 -9.42 -11.26
CA PHE A 222 6.18 -8.65 -10.67
C PHE A 222 4.97 -9.55 -10.35
N GLY A 223 5.02 -10.83 -10.72
CA GLY A 223 3.95 -11.80 -10.49
C GLY A 223 3.72 -12.10 -9.01
N GLU A 224 4.67 -11.80 -8.13
CA GLU A 224 4.53 -11.96 -6.68
C GLU A 224 3.99 -10.71 -5.97
N ILE A 225 3.91 -9.56 -6.66
CA ILE A 225 3.47 -8.31 -6.04
C ILE A 225 2.03 -8.43 -5.54
N GLY A 226 1.84 -8.13 -4.25
CA GLY A 226 0.53 -8.00 -3.62
C GLY A 226 0.14 -6.54 -3.43
N TRP A 227 -0.93 -6.10 -4.08
CA TRP A 227 -1.53 -4.80 -3.81
C TRP A 227 -2.17 -4.79 -2.41
N PRO A 228 -1.90 -3.77 -1.57
CA PRO A 228 -2.27 -3.78 -0.15
C PRO A 228 -3.75 -3.42 0.14
N ARG A 229 -4.55 -3.22 -0.90
CA ARG A 229 -5.97 -2.80 -0.84
C ARG A 229 -6.77 -3.33 -2.02
N ASP A 230 -8.06 -3.00 -2.12
CA ASP A 230 -8.83 -3.32 -3.32
C ASP A 230 -8.36 -2.48 -4.52
N ILE A 231 -8.03 -3.15 -5.62
CA ILE A 231 -7.49 -2.53 -6.85
C ILE A 231 -8.53 -1.68 -7.58
N ARG A 232 -9.83 -1.88 -7.32
CA ARG A 232 -10.92 -1.08 -7.90
C ARG A 232 -10.95 0.36 -7.41
N ASN A 233 -10.15 0.71 -6.40
CA ASN A 233 -10.01 2.10 -5.94
C ASN A 233 -9.14 2.94 -6.89
N CYS A 234 -9.63 3.20 -8.10
CA CYS A 234 -8.92 3.89 -9.19
C CYS A 234 -8.37 5.25 -8.78
N THR A 235 -9.12 5.98 -7.95
CA THR A 235 -8.78 7.34 -7.48
C THR A 235 -7.55 7.39 -6.59
N THR A 236 -6.99 6.23 -6.21
CA THR A 236 -5.67 6.28 -5.57
C THR A 236 -4.61 6.81 -6.53
N CYS A 237 -4.60 6.34 -7.77
CA CYS A 237 -3.64 6.80 -8.77
C CYS A 237 -4.24 7.95 -9.61
N HIS A 238 -5.55 7.87 -9.88
CA HIS A 238 -6.28 8.82 -10.72
C HIS A 238 -6.95 9.93 -9.89
N ALA A 239 -6.13 10.78 -9.27
CA ALA A 239 -6.56 11.99 -8.58
C ALA A 239 -5.58 13.15 -8.87
N ASN A 240 -5.94 14.38 -8.50
CA ASN A 240 -5.02 15.53 -8.46
C ASN A 240 -4.25 15.86 -9.76
N ALA A 241 -4.66 15.32 -10.91
CA ALA A 241 -4.08 15.58 -12.21
C ALA A 241 -5.11 16.30 -13.11
N PRO A 242 -4.70 17.18 -14.05
CA PRO A 242 -5.63 17.93 -14.90
C PRO A 242 -6.61 17.06 -15.69
N GLN A 243 -6.20 15.83 -16.03
CA GLN A 243 -7.03 14.87 -16.77
C GLN A 243 -7.19 13.55 -15.99
N ALA A 244 -7.24 13.62 -14.66
CA ALA A 244 -7.38 12.45 -13.79
C ALA A 244 -8.56 11.56 -14.19
N ASP A 245 -9.69 12.15 -14.60
CA ASP A 245 -10.91 11.43 -15.02
C ASP A 245 -10.77 10.59 -16.29
N ASN A 246 -9.63 10.64 -16.99
CA ASN A 246 -9.43 9.89 -18.23
C ASN A 246 -9.65 8.37 -18.05
N TYR A 247 -9.36 7.81 -16.87
CA TYR A 247 -9.58 6.38 -16.59
C TYR A 247 -11.03 5.92 -16.80
N ARG A 248 -12.00 6.82 -16.60
CA ARG A 248 -13.44 6.55 -16.82
C ARG A 248 -13.99 7.15 -18.10
N LEU A 249 -13.34 8.19 -18.64
CA LEU A 249 -13.80 8.86 -19.86
C LEU A 249 -13.30 8.21 -21.15
N ALA A 250 -12.21 7.43 -21.10
CA ALA A 250 -11.50 6.95 -22.28
C ALA A 250 -11.19 5.44 -22.19
N PRO A 251 -12.22 4.57 -22.15
CA PRO A 251 -12.02 3.13 -22.14
C PRO A 251 -11.32 2.66 -23.42
N SER A 252 -10.36 1.75 -23.28
CA SER A 252 -9.57 1.21 -24.39
C SER A 252 -9.15 -0.21 -24.09
N ARG A 253 -9.02 -1.05 -25.12
CA ARG A 253 -8.57 -2.44 -24.93
C ARG A 253 -7.22 -2.52 -24.24
N ALA A 254 -6.31 -1.62 -24.59
CA ALA A 254 -4.98 -1.59 -23.98
C ALA A 254 -5.03 -1.29 -22.47
N ALA A 255 -5.86 -0.35 -22.01
CA ALA A 255 -5.95 -0.03 -20.58
C ALA A 255 -6.81 -1.03 -19.79
N CYS A 256 -7.90 -1.54 -20.37
CA CYS A 256 -8.77 -2.50 -19.69
C CYS A 256 -8.11 -3.88 -19.63
N GLY A 257 -7.46 -4.29 -20.71
CA GLY A 257 -6.78 -5.58 -20.86
C GLY A 257 -5.54 -5.75 -19.99
N SER A 258 -5.05 -4.70 -19.32
CA SER A 258 -3.95 -4.82 -18.34
C SER A 258 -4.41 -5.24 -16.94
N CYS A 259 -5.72 -5.31 -16.72
CA CYS A 259 -6.29 -5.91 -15.50
C CYS A 259 -7.19 -7.09 -15.84
N HIS A 260 -7.88 -6.99 -16.97
CA HIS A 260 -8.70 -8.04 -17.57
C HIS A 260 -7.91 -8.75 -18.68
N ASP A 261 -6.70 -9.22 -18.35
CA ASP A 261 -5.76 -9.87 -19.28
C ASP A 261 -6.21 -11.28 -19.71
N ASN A 262 -7.31 -11.75 -19.14
CA ASN A 262 -8.05 -12.94 -19.55
C ASN A 262 -8.93 -12.71 -20.78
N ILE A 263 -9.23 -11.47 -21.17
CA ILE A 263 -10.14 -11.19 -22.29
C ILE A 263 -9.35 -11.01 -23.59
N ASP A 264 -9.52 -11.93 -24.52
CA ASP A 264 -9.11 -11.71 -25.90
C ASP A 264 -10.15 -10.85 -26.61
N PHE A 265 -9.87 -9.56 -26.75
CA PHE A 265 -10.77 -8.63 -27.42
C PHE A 265 -10.98 -8.95 -28.91
N ALA A 266 -10.12 -9.71 -29.58
CA ALA A 266 -10.33 -10.08 -30.99
C ALA A 266 -11.49 -11.06 -31.16
N THR A 267 -11.73 -11.92 -30.16
CA THR A 267 -12.80 -12.92 -30.15
C THR A 267 -13.94 -12.56 -29.20
N GLY A 268 -13.66 -11.74 -28.19
CA GLY A 268 -14.53 -11.46 -27.05
C GLY A 268 -14.51 -12.56 -25.99
N GLN A 269 -13.63 -13.56 -26.11
CA GLN A 269 -13.63 -14.73 -25.24
C GLN A 269 -12.69 -14.59 -24.05
N ASP A 270 -13.05 -15.25 -22.95
CA ASP A 270 -12.13 -15.48 -21.84
C ASP A 270 -11.17 -16.64 -22.15
N VAL A 271 -9.87 -16.38 -22.15
CA VAL A 271 -8.85 -17.36 -22.54
C VAL A 271 -8.50 -18.36 -21.42
N TYR A 272 -9.05 -18.19 -20.22
CA TYR A 272 -8.86 -19.06 -19.06
C TYR A 272 -10.16 -19.74 -18.59
N GLY A 273 -11.21 -19.71 -19.41
CA GLY A 273 -12.49 -20.40 -19.14
C GLY A 273 -13.41 -19.66 -18.16
N GLY A 274 -13.16 -18.37 -17.93
CA GLY A 274 -14.06 -17.48 -17.23
C GLY A 274 -15.20 -16.97 -18.11
N ARG A 275 -15.60 -15.72 -17.88
CA ARG A 275 -16.76 -15.14 -18.55
C ARG A 275 -16.34 -14.30 -19.76
N ASP A 276 -16.87 -14.66 -20.91
CA ASP A 276 -16.72 -13.89 -22.15
C ASP A 276 -17.20 -12.44 -22.00
N HIS A 277 -16.55 -11.55 -22.73
CA HIS A 277 -16.96 -10.17 -22.88
C HIS A 277 -18.31 -10.10 -23.61
N LEU A 278 -19.36 -9.65 -22.92
CA LEU A 278 -20.74 -9.65 -23.44
C LEU A 278 -20.91 -8.83 -24.72
N GLY A 279 -20.07 -7.81 -24.93
CA GLY A 279 -20.05 -7.03 -26.17
C GLY A 279 -19.45 -7.78 -27.36
N GLY A 280 -19.03 -9.04 -27.18
CA GLY A 280 -18.32 -9.84 -28.18
C GLY A 280 -16.96 -9.25 -28.55
N ALA A 281 -16.50 -9.59 -29.75
CA ALA A 281 -15.26 -9.10 -30.33
C ALA A 281 -15.25 -7.56 -30.49
N GLN A 282 -14.16 -6.93 -30.07
CA GLN A 282 -13.86 -5.51 -30.20
C GLN A 282 -12.54 -5.34 -30.97
N LEU A 283 -12.63 -4.98 -32.26
CA LEU A 283 -11.47 -4.84 -33.15
C LEU A 283 -10.80 -3.46 -33.08
N ASN A 284 -11.46 -2.48 -32.46
CA ASN A 284 -10.95 -1.15 -32.17
C ASN A 284 -11.61 -0.61 -30.89
N ASP A 285 -11.25 0.59 -30.47
CA ASP A 285 -11.70 1.19 -29.21
C ASP A 285 -12.96 2.10 -29.39
N ASN A 286 -13.50 2.21 -30.61
CA ASN A 286 -14.52 3.21 -30.96
C ASN A 286 -15.87 2.99 -30.26
N LEU A 287 -16.19 1.73 -29.92
CA LEU A 287 -17.47 1.36 -29.33
C LEU A 287 -17.41 1.20 -27.81
N CYS A 288 -16.21 1.22 -27.21
CA CYS A 288 -16.04 0.94 -25.78
C CYS A 288 -16.87 1.90 -24.92
N ALA A 289 -16.78 3.21 -25.19
CA ALA A 289 -17.49 4.24 -24.43
C ALA A 289 -19.02 4.25 -24.63
N SER A 290 -19.54 3.53 -25.64
CA SER A 290 -20.98 3.40 -25.86
C SER A 290 -21.66 2.46 -24.85
N CYS A 291 -20.93 1.45 -24.37
CA CYS A 291 -21.38 0.51 -23.34
C CYS A 291 -20.79 0.85 -21.97
N HIS A 292 -19.48 1.13 -21.93
CA HIS A 292 -18.75 1.52 -20.73
C HIS A 292 -18.76 3.03 -20.56
N VAL A 293 -19.95 3.56 -20.26
CA VAL A 293 -20.09 4.98 -19.92
C VAL A 293 -19.29 5.30 -18.64
N PRO A 294 -18.87 6.56 -18.41
CA PRO A 294 -18.00 6.88 -17.28
C PRO A 294 -18.62 6.54 -15.92
N ASP A 295 -19.89 6.94 -15.73
CA ASP A 295 -20.66 6.71 -14.53
C ASP A 295 -22.15 6.81 -14.90
N SER A 296 -22.92 5.77 -14.60
CA SER A 296 -24.39 5.77 -14.78
C SER A 296 -25.14 6.24 -13.53
N GLY A 297 -24.43 6.40 -12.41
CA GLY A 297 -24.97 6.59 -11.06
C GLY A 297 -25.36 5.30 -10.35
N GLN A 298 -25.32 4.15 -11.02
CA GLN A 298 -25.69 2.84 -10.48
C GLN A 298 -24.46 2.02 -10.07
N GLU A 299 -24.60 1.23 -8.99
CA GLU A 299 -23.55 0.33 -8.55
C GLU A 299 -23.61 -1.01 -9.29
N PHE A 300 -22.45 -1.59 -9.57
CA PHE A 300 -22.27 -2.91 -10.18
C PHE A 300 -22.75 -3.06 -11.63
N ASP A 301 -23.04 -1.96 -12.33
CA ASP A 301 -23.42 -1.99 -13.74
C ASP A 301 -22.22 -1.95 -14.71
N ALA A 302 -22.47 -1.78 -16.01
CA ALA A 302 -21.41 -1.77 -17.03
C ALA A 302 -20.64 -0.44 -17.14
N SER A 303 -21.05 0.62 -16.43
CA SER A 303 -20.29 1.87 -16.41
C SER A 303 -18.93 1.66 -15.74
N VAL A 304 -17.91 2.47 -16.09
CA VAL A 304 -16.57 2.28 -15.52
C VAL A 304 -16.61 2.45 -14.00
N VAL A 305 -17.26 3.49 -13.48
CA VAL A 305 -17.39 3.68 -12.02
C VAL A 305 -18.27 2.59 -11.39
N GLY A 306 -19.40 2.22 -12.00
CA GLY A 306 -20.31 1.20 -11.48
C GLY A 306 -19.68 -0.18 -11.39
N ALA A 307 -19.01 -0.64 -12.45
CA ALA A 307 -18.32 -1.94 -12.50
C ALA A 307 -17.19 -2.07 -11.47
N HIS A 308 -16.55 -0.94 -11.13
CA HIS A 308 -15.48 -0.87 -10.14
C HIS A 308 -15.99 -0.46 -8.75
N THR A 309 -17.28 -0.61 -8.47
CA THR A 309 -17.81 -0.42 -7.10
C THR A 309 -17.19 -1.44 -6.15
N ILE A 310 -16.66 -0.96 -5.02
CA ILE A 310 -16.17 -1.79 -3.93
C ILE A 310 -17.37 -2.13 -3.02
N PRO A 311 -17.74 -3.42 -2.85
CA PRO A 311 -18.90 -3.85 -2.06
C PRO A 311 -18.98 -3.22 -0.67
N GLU A 312 -17.86 -3.16 0.03
CA GLU A 312 -17.71 -2.60 1.38
C GLU A 312 -17.89 -1.07 1.45
N ARG A 313 -18.04 -0.40 0.30
CA ARG A 313 -18.34 1.02 0.17
C ARG A 313 -19.67 1.27 -0.55
N SER A 314 -20.47 0.24 -0.76
CA SER A 314 -21.76 0.34 -1.43
C SER A 314 -22.71 1.29 -0.71
N LYS A 315 -23.44 2.11 -1.48
CA LYS A 315 -24.53 2.98 -1.03
C LYS A 315 -25.69 2.20 -0.41
N GLN A 316 -25.74 0.88 -0.59
CA GLN A 316 -26.74 -0.01 0.01
C GLN A 316 -26.47 -0.29 1.49
N LEU A 317 -25.24 -0.03 1.96
CA LEU A 317 -24.84 -0.23 3.34
C LEU A 317 -25.36 0.91 4.24
N GLN A 318 -25.93 0.55 5.38
CA GLN A 318 -26.44 1.53 6.35
C GLN A 318 -25.32 2.03 7.27
N GLY A 319 -24.25 1.26 7.41
CA GLY A 319 -23.14 1.54 8.31
C GLY A 319 -23.39 1.04 9.73
N VAL A 320 -22.29 0.94 10.48
CA VAL A 320 -22.25 0.55 11.88
C VAL A 320 -21.31 1.50 12.60
N ASN A 321 -21.74 2.08 13.71
CA ASN A 321 -20.96 3.02 14.50
C ASN A 321 -21.09 2.63 15.96
N PHE A 322 -19.98 2.21 16.58
CA PHE A 322 -19.96 1.85 17.99
C PHE A 322 -19.67 3.07 18.86
N ALA A 323 -20.32 3.15 20.02
CA ALA A 323 -19.99 4.11 21.07
C ALA A 323 -19.89 3.38 22.42
N LEU A 324 -18.84 3.68 23.18
CA LEU A 324 -18.69 3.24 24.57
C LEU A 324 -19.08 4.41 25.46
N GLU A 325 -20.23 4.31 26.12
CA GLU A 325 -20.83 5.38 26.92
C GLU A 325 -20.19 5.49 28.31
N GLY A 326 -19.69 4.37 28.83
CA GLY A 326 -19.01 4.31 30.11
C GLY A 326 -18.76 2.88 30.56
N ALA A 327 -17.96 2.71 31.60
CA ALA A 327 -17.77 1.40 32.21
C ALA A 327 -17.43 1.52 33.70
N THR A 328 -17.80 0.50 34.44
CA THR A 328 -17.42 0.29 35.84
C THR A 328 -16.56 -0.97 35.92
N VAL A 329 -15.32 -0.82 36.34
CA VAL A 329 -14.38 -1.93 36.49
C VAL A 329 -13.74 -1.82 37.87
N LYS A 330 -13.93 -2.84 38.69
CA LYS A 330 -13.30 -2.92 40.00
C LYS A 330 -12.60 -4.28 40.15
N PRO A 331 -11.37 -4.32 40.68
CA PRO A 331 -10.69 -5.56 41.01
C PRO A 331 -11.56 -6.45 41.90
N GLY A 332 -11.65 -7.74 41.59
CA GLY A 332 -12.47 -8.71 42.31
C GLY A 332 -13.98 -8.67 42.01
N GLU A 333 -14.47 -7.73 41.20
CA GLU A 333 -15.89 -7.64 40.78
C GLU A 333 -16.03 -7.88 39.26
N GLN A 334 -17.25 -8.21 38.80
CA GLN A 334 -17.55 -8.28 37.37
C GLN A 334 -17.55 -6.87 36.75
N ALA A 335 -16.84 -6.69 35.64
CA ALA A 335 -16.86 -5.45 34.89
C ALA A 335 -18.22 -5.23 34.21
N GLN A 336 -18.67 -3.97 34.16
CA GLN A 336 -19.87 -3.54 33.44
C GLN A 336 -19.52 -2.46 32.42
N VAL A 337 -20.03 -2.59 31.20
CA VAL A 337 -19.78 -1.65 30.09
C VAL A 337 -21.09 -1.22 29.47
N ASP A 338 -21.31 0.09 29.41
CA ASP A 338 -22.43 0.70 28.74
C ASP A 338 -22.00 1.13 27.34
N PHE A 339 -22.78 0.75 26.34
CA PHE A 339 -22.48 1.03 24.94
C PHE A 339 -23.74 1.26 24.13
N SER A 340 -23.58 1.86 22.97
CA SER A 340 -24.62 1.97 21.96
C SER A 340 -24.05 1.69 20.58
N ILE A 341 -24.94 1.34 19.64
CA ILE A 341 -24.59 1.09 18.24
C ILE A 341 -25.57 1.86 17.38
N GLN A 342 -25.07 2.62 16.40
CA GLN A 342 -25.90 3.37 15.46
C GLN A 342 -25.51 3.07 14.01
N ASP A 343 -26.45 3.26 13.08
CA ASP A 343 -26.12 3.35 11.66
C ASP A 343 -25.58 4.75 11.30
N ASN A 344 -25.29 5.01 10.02
CA ASN A 344 -24.81 6.32 9.57
C ASN A 344 -25.89 7.41 9.58
N ALA A 345 -27.17 7.04 9.73
CA ALA A 345 -28.29 7.96 9.87
C ALA A 345 -28.58 8.33 11.34
N GLY A 346 -27.86 7.73 12.30
CA GLY A 346 -28.05 7.93 13.73
C GLY A 346 -29.15 7.04 14.35
N THR A 347 -29.65 6.05 13.60
CA THR A 347 -30.63 5.08 14.11
C THR A 347 -29.91 4.06 14.99
N PHE A 348 -30.41 3.84 16.20
CA PHE A 348 -29.87 2.79 17.07
C PHE A 348 -30.10 1.39 16.49
N LEU A 349 -29.06 0.57 16.53
CA LEU A 349 -29.06 -0.82 16.09
C LEU A 349 -29.08 -1.75 17.30
N ASP A 350 -29.92 -2.78 17.23
CA ASP A 350 -30.00 -3.80 18.26
C ASP A 350 -28.77 -4.73 18.19
N PRO A 351 -27.96 -4.85 19.26
CA PRO A 351 -26.81 -5.76 19.34
C PRO A 351 -27.15 -7.22 19.08
N ASN A 352 -28.40 -7.65 19.31
CA ASN A 352 -28.86 -9.01 19.00
C ASN A 352 -28.82 -9.32 17.49
N THR A 353 -28.82 -8.29 16.63
CA THR A 353 -28.78 -8.44 15.15
C THR A 353 -27.37 -8.60 14.58
N PHE A 354 -26.33 -8.52 15.42
CA PHE A 354 -24.94 -8.61 14.98
C PHE A 354 -24.48 -10.05 14.81
N ASN A 355 -23.87 -10.37 13.67
CA ASN A 355 -23.30 -11.72 13.46
C ASN A 355 -22.15 -12.01 14.44
N TYR A 356 -21.40 -10.97 14.81
CA TYR A 356 -20.39 -11.04 15.85
C TYR A 356 -20.21 -9.68 16.53
N LEU A 357 -20.16 -9.67 17.86
CA LEU A 357 -19.87 -8.50 18.69
C LEU A 357 -19.06 -8.95 19.91
N GLU A 358 -17.94 -8.28 20.17
CA GLU A 358 -17.01 -8.56 21.25
C GLU A 358 -16.68 -7.28 22.04
N LEU A 359 -16.44 -7.47 23.34
CA LEU A 359 -15.82 -6.47 24.21
C LEU A 359 -14.49 -7.05 24.70
N THR A 360 -13.46 -6.21 24.65
CA THR A 360 -12.11 -6.55 25.10
C THR A 360 -11.68 -5.57 26.17
N LEU A 361 -11.24 -6.09 27.31
CA LEU A 361 -10.66 -5.35 28.41
C LEU A 361 -9.17 -5.69 28.51
N ALA A 362 -8.28 -4.70 28.56
CA ALA A 362 -6.84 -4.91 28.71
C ALA A 362 -6.21 -4.05 29.82
N HIS A 363 -5.14 -4.57 30.43
CA HIS A 363 -4.44 -3.96 31.58
C HIS A 363 -2.96 -4.36 31.63
N PRO A 364 -2.05 -3.52 32.16
CA PRO A 364 -2.22 -2.08 32.43
C PRO A 364 -2.10 -1.22 31.16
N THR A 365 -2.49 0.05 31.20
CA THR A 365 -2.35 0.97 30.04
C THR A 365 -0.91 1.45 29.79
N THR A 366 0.01 1.27 30.76
CA THR A 366 1.44 1.52 30.57
C THR A 366 2.02 0.61 29.49
N ASP A 367 1.71 -0.68 29.53
CA ASP A 367 1.82 -1.60 28.41
C ASP A 367 0.96 -2.83 28.71
N TYR A 368 0.05 -3.18 27.80
CA TYR A 368 -0.94 -4.22 28.09
C TYR A 368 -0.25 -5.56 28.32
N ALA A 369 -0.38 -6.14 29.51
CA ALA A 369 0.17 -7.47 29.82
C ALA A 369 -0.92 -8.55 29.79
N HIS A 370 -2.16 -8.14 30.04
CA HIS A 370 -3.33 -9.00 30.18
C HIS A 370 -4.47 -8.49 29.33
N ARG A 371 -5.32 -9.42 28.88
CA ARG A 371 -6.58 -9.12 28.20
C ARG A 371 -7.66 -10.12 28.54
N ILE A 372 -8.90 -9.66 28.55
CA ILE A 372 -10.12 -10.46 28.65
C ILE A 372 -11.00 -10.05 27.47
N THR A 373 -11.33 -11.00 26.60
CA THR A 373 -12.26 -10.77 25.48
C THR A 373 -13.46 -11.67 25.66
N GLU A 374 -14.65 -11.08 25.68
CA GLU A 374 -15.91 -11.82 25.79
C GLU A 374 -16.83 -11.54 24.59
N VAL A 375 -17.58 -12.57 24.20
CA VAL A 375 -18.55 -12.47 23.11
C VAL A 375 -19.84 -11.87 23.66
N VAL A 376 -20.16 -10.67 23.21
CA VAL A 376 -21.40 -9.94 23.53
C VAL A 376 -22.56 -10.49 22.71
N ASN A 377 -22.33 -10.80 21.44
CA ASN A 377 -23.31 -11.45 20.59
C ASN A 377 -22.63 -12.27 19.49
N ARG A 378 -23.19 -13.44 19.19
CA ARG A 378 -22.87 -14.19 17.97
C ARG A 378 -24.11 -14.91 17.49
N ILE A 379 -24.57 -14.59 16.27
CA ILE A 379 -25.63 -15.33 15.60
C ILE A 379 -25.09 -16.72 15.23
N VAL A 380 -25.88 -17.75 15.53
CA VAL A 380 -25.53 -19.16 15.26
C VAL A 380 -26.47 -19.75 14.20
N PRO A 381 -26.07 -20.85 13.52
CA PRO A 381 -26.90 -21.50 12.50
C PRO A 381 -28.28 -21.93 13.02
N ALA A 382 -29.22 -22.16 12.09
CA ALA A 382 -30.58 -22.60 12.39
C ALA A 382 -30.59 -23.89 13.23
N GLY A 383 -31.44 -23.93 14.27
CA GLY A 383 -31.59 -25.07 15.19
C GLY A 383 -30.95 -24.88 16.57
N GLN A 384 -30.35 -23.72 16.85
CA GLN A 384 -29.83 -23.29 18.16
C GLN A 384 -30.60 -22.06 18.68
N PRO A 385 -30.39 -21.62 19.95
CA PRO A 385 -30.85 -20.30 20.39
C PRO A 385 -30.40 -19.23 19.38
N PRO A 386 -31.19 -18.17 19.14
CA PRO A 386 -30.95 -17.23 18.03
C PRO A 386 -29.56 -16.57 18.07
N PHE A 387 -28.92 -16.55 19.24
CA PHE A 387 -27.58 -16.04 19.46
C PHE A 387 -26.92 -16.73 20.67
N THR A 388 -25.59 -16.60 20.75
CA THR A 388 -24.76 -17.04 21.90
C THR A 388 -24.01 -15.84 22.51
N ARG A 389 -23.80 -15.89 23.84
CA ARG A 389 -23.09 -14.88 24.63
C ARG A 389 -22.27 -15.53 25.74
N THR A 390 -21.19 -14.86 26.14
CA THR A 390 -20.39 -15.27 27.31
C THR A 390 -20.98 -14.69 28.60
N GLY A 391 -21.06 -13.37 28.70
CA GLY A 391 -21.64 -12.61 29.80
C GLY A 391 -23.12 -12.25 29.63
N THR A 392 -23.57 -11.25 30.38
CA THR A 392 -24.98 -10.81 30.43
C THR A 392 -25.16 -9.48 29.70
N LEU A 393 -26.09 -9.43 28.75
CA LEU A 393 -26.47 -8.22 28.03
C LEU A 393 -27.84 -7.72 28.53
N THR A 394 -27.91 -6.45 28.94
CA THR A 394 -29.11 -5.80 29.49
C THR A 394 -29.48 -4.57 28.67
N ASP A 395 -30.75 -4.45 28.27
CA ASP A 395 -31.30 -3.26 27.63
C ASP A 395 -31.54 -2.18 28.69
N LEU A 396 -30.94 -0.99 28.51
CA LEU A 396 -31.12 0.16 29.40
C LEU A 396 -32.22 1.12 28.89
N GLY A 397 -32.78 0.86 27.71
CA GLY A 397 -33.70 1.74 27.01
C GLY A 397 -32.98 2.83 26.21
N GLY A 398 -33.71 3.44 25.26
CA GLY A 398 -33.18 4.55 24.46
C GLY A 398 -32.02 4.18 23.53
N GLY A 399 -31.83 2.89 23.21
CA GLY A 399 -30.73 2.40 22.37
C GLY A 399 -29.42 2.13 23.10
N GLN A 400 -29.41 2.28 24.43
CA GLN A 400 -28.25 2.00 25.29
C GLN A 400 -28.32 0.58 25.87
N TRP A 401 -27.17 -0.06 25.97
CA TRP A 401 -27.03 -1.44 26.43
C TRP A 401 -25.92 -1.56 27.45
N ARG A 402 -26.12 -2.41 28.46
CA ARG A 402 -25.09 -2.80 29.42
C ARG A 402 -24.65 -4.22 29.20
N TYR A 403 -23.34 -4.44 29.03
CA TYR A 403 -22.73 -5.75 29.11
C TYR A 403 -22.05 -5.96 30.46
N THR A 404 -22.32 -7.09 31.12
CA THR A 404 -21.65 -7.52 32.34
C THR A 404 -20.80 -8.75 32.04
N PHE A 405 -19.50 -8.65 32.30
CA PHE A 405 -18.53 -9.72 32.08
C PHE A 405 -18.82 -10.93 32.97
N THR A 406 -18.52 -12.14 32.48
CA THR A 406 -18.83 -13.38 33.19
C THR A 406 -18.00 -13.55 34.45
N ASN A 407 -16.69 -13.35 34.35
CA ASN A 407 -15.78 -13.58 35.47
C ASN A 407 -15.41 -12.26 36.16
N PRO A 408 -15.21 -12.27 37.49
CA PRO A 408 -14.64 -11.13 38.18
C PRO A 408 -13.26 -10.77 37.62
N ILE A 409 -12.96 -9.47 37.60
CA ILE A 409 -11.63 -8.97 37.26
C ILE A 409 -10.65 -9.40 38.34
N ASP A 410 -9.40 -9.65 37.94
CA ASP A 410 -8.34 -10.01 38.87
C ASP A 410 -8.24 -8.97 40.00
N ALA A 411 -8.18 -9.45 41.23
CA ALA A 411 -8.14 -8.62 42.43
C ALA A 411 -6.81 -7.84 42.56
N ASP A 412 -5.76 -8.29 41.88
CA ASP A 412 -4.43 -7.67 41.93
C ASP A 412 -4.27 -6.53 40.91
N TRP A 413 -5.24 -6.32 40.02
CA TRP A 413 -5.19 -5.21 39.06
C TRP A 413 -5.38 -3.86 39.75
N SER A 414 -4.63 -2.85 39.31
CA SER A 414 -4.69 -1.47 39.84
C SER A 414 -4.38 -0.45 38.74
N GLY A 415 -4.59 0.84 39.01
CA GLY A 415 -4.39 1.92 38.04
C GLY A 415 -5.48 1.97 36.97
N THR A 416 -5.09 1.98 35.69
CA THR A 416 -6.02 2.16 34.56
C THR A 416 -6.13 0.89 33.71
N ALA A 417 -7.37 0.55 33.33
CA ALA A 417 -7.67 -0.45 32.30
C ALA A 417 -8.24 0.21 31.04
N ALA A 418 -8.09 -0.46 29.90
CA ALA A 418 -8.70 -0.06 28.64
C ALA A 418 -9.82 -1.03 28.27
N ILE A 419 -10.88 -0.51 27.65
CA ILE A 419 -12.01 -1.28 27.15
C ILE A 419 -12.25 -0.89 25.71
N GLY A 420 -12.30 -1.86 24.81
CA GLY A 420 -12.66 -1.64 23.42
C GLY A 420 -13.79 -2.57 22.96
N ILE A 421 -14.49 -2.14 21.91
CA ILE A 421 -15.59 -2.89 21.29
C ILE A 421 -15.28 -3.17 19.82
N GLY A 422 -15.63 -4.36 19.34
CA GLY A 422 -15.50 -4.71 17.94
C GLY A 422 -16.56 -5.70 17.49
N GLY A 423 -16.89 -5.69 16.21
CA GLY A 423 -17.95 -6.54 15.70
C GLY A 423 -18.29 -6.24 14.26
N TYR A 424 -19.20 -7.04 13.72
CA TYR A 424 -19.80 -6.80 12.42
C TYR A 424 -21.21 -7.35 12.32
N LYS A 425 -21.97 -6.71 11.43
CA LYS A 425 -23.22 -7.22 10.88
C LYS A 425 -22.99 -7.65 9.44
N ALA A 426 -23.51 -8.81 9.05
CA ALA A 426 -23.47 -9.28 7.68
C ALA A 426 -24.70 -8.76 6.93
N THR A 427 -24.46 -8.03 5.85
CA THR A 427 -25.51 -7.40 5.04
C THR A 427 -25.37 -7.85 3.61
N ILE A 428 -26.50 -8.26 3.02
CA ILE A 428 -26.55 -8.66 1.62
C ILE A 428 -26.80 -7.42 0.79
N ILE A 429 -25.84 -7.07 -0.05
CA ILE A 429 -26.02 -6.05 -1.08
C ILE A 429 -26.40 -6.73 -2.39
N LYS A 430 -27.26 -6.07 -3.16
CA LYS A 430 -27.66 -6.51 -4.49
C LYS A 430 -26.57 -6.11 -5.48
N GLY A 431 -25.90 -7.11 -6.05
CA GLY A 431 -25.03 -6.92 -7.20
C GLY A 431 -25.82 -7.01 -8.50
N ASN A 432 -25.12 -6.93 -9.62
CA ASN A 432 -25.73 -7.07 -10.93
C ASN A 432 -25.92 -8.56 -11.29
N GLU A 433 -26.88 -8.81 -12.18
CA GLU A 433 -27.18 -10.15 -12.72
C GLU A 433 -27.49 -11.21 -11.65
N GLY A 434 -28.06 -10.79 -10.52
CA GLY A 434 -28.42 -11.68 -9.41
C GLY A 434 -27.23 -12.17 -8.57
N GLN A 435 -26.04 -11.57 -8.77
CA GLN A 435 -24.85 -11.85 -7.95
C GLN A 435 -24.89 -10.99 -6.68
N ASP A 436 -25.71 -11.40 -5.72
CA ASP A 436 -25.73 -10.80 -4.39
C ASP A 436 -24.38 -11.01 -3.67
N VAL A 437 -23.91 -10.00 -2.96
CA VAL A 437 -22.67 -10.07 -2.17
C VAL A 437 -23.00 -9.89 -0.69
N THR A 438 -22.46 -10.75 0.17
CA THR A 438 -22.55 -10.56 1.62
C THR A 438 -21.34 -9.75 2.09
N VAL A 439 -21.60 -8.55 2.57
CA VAL A 439 -20.61 -7.63 3.12
C VAL A 439 -20.63 -7.69 4.64
N ARG A 440 -19.45 -7.64 5.27
CA ARG A 440 -19.32 -7.49 6.73
C ARG A 440 -19.21 -6.01 7.10
N GLU A 441 -20.31 -5.44 7.56
CA GLU A 441 -20.38 -4.09 8.11
C GLU A 441 -19.83 -4.08 9.53
N GLY A 442 -18.56 -3.72 9.66
CA GLY A 442 -17.93 -3.28 10.91
C GLY A 442 -17.41 -1.86 10.74
N ASN A 443 -16.85 -1.27 11.81
CA ASN A 443 -16.25 0.05 11.75
C ASN A 443 -15.14 0.19 12.81
N LEU A 444 -14.63 1.42 12.99
CA LEU A 444 -13.66 1.78 14.02
C LEU A 444 -14.06 1.22 15.39
N ASN A 445 -13.06 0.71 16.10
CA ASN A 445 -13.19 0.14 17.42
C ASN A 445 -12.85 1.23 18.45
N PRO A 446 -13.84 1.92 19.06
CA PRO A 446 -13.54 2.88 20.10
C PRO A 446 -12.92 2.16 21.30
N VAL A 447 -12.00 2.84 21.97
CA VAL A 447 -11.37 2.39 23.21
C VAL A 447 -11.55 3.49 24.25
N ILE A 448 -12.10 3.15 25.41
CA ILE A 448 -12.16 4.04 26.58
C ILE A 448 -11.22 3.54 27.67
N TYR A 449 -10.86 4.44 28.58
CA TYR A 449 -9.96 4.18 29.69
C TYR A 449 -10.68 4.41 31.00
N VAL A 450 -10.56 3.46 31.93
CA VAL A 450 -11.27 3.48 33.21
C VAL A 450 -10.33 3.21 34.37
N SER A 451 -10.61 3.87 35.48
CA SER A 451 -9.87 3.70 36.72
C SER A 451 -10.33 2.45 37.45
N LEU A 452 -9.36 1.70 38.00
CA LEU A 452 -9.58 0.53 38.84
C LEU A 452 -9.55 0.85 40.33
N ASP A 453 -8.91 1.96 40.71
CA ASP A 453 -8.58 2.34 42.10
C ASP A 453 -8.99 3.77 42.47
N GLY A 454 -9.72 4.46 41.59
CA GLY A 454 -10.16 5.84 41.77
C GLY A 454 -9.14 6.90 41.34
N THR A 455 -7.96 6.52 40.86
CA THR A 455 -7.02 7.45 40.21
C THR A 455 -7.54 7.95 38.87
N GLN A 456 -7.05 9.08 38.39
CA GLN A 456 -7.44 9.60 37.08
C GLN A 456 -7.03 8.61 35.97
N PRO A 457 -7.95 8.15 35.09
CA PRO A 457 -7.61 7.24 34.00
C PRO A 457 -6.54 7.84 33.07
N VAL A 458 -5.51 7.06 32.76
CA VAL A 458 -4.42 7.45 31.86
C VAL A 458 -4.49 6.63 30.56
N PRO A 459 -4.69 7.28 29.39
CA PRO A 459 -4.64 6.62 28.09
C PRO A 459 -3.29 5.95 27.83
N ARG A 460 -3.29 4.87 27.03
CA ARG A 460 -2.05 4.32 26.50
C ARG A 460 -1.42 5.31 25.53
N ARG A 461 -0.08 5.38 25.52
CA ARG A 461 0.70 6.17 24.55
C ARG A 461 0.25 5.94 23.10
N ALA A 462 0.12 7.02 22.35
CA ALA A 462 -0.01 6.98 20.89
C ALA A 462 1.40 6.92 20.27
N VAL A 463 1.61 6.01 19.32
CA VAL A 463 2.92 5.78 18.70
C VAL A 463 2.80 5.85 17.18
N VAL A 464 1.81 5.17 16.61
CA VAL A 464 1.52 5.18 15.18
C VAL A 464 0.21 5.90 14.93
N ASP A 465 0.02 6.42 13.72
CA ASP A 465 -1.24 6.98 13.26
C ASP A 465 -1.87 6.06 12.22
N ARG A 466 -3.16 5.76 12.39
CA ARG A 466 -3.95 5.01 11.40
C ARG A 466 -4.00 5.72 10.04
N ALA A 467 -3.98 7.05 10.03
CA ALA A 467 -3.93 7.83 8.79
C ALA A 467 -2.68 7.51 7.96
N ASN A 468 -1.55 7.27 8.62
CA ASN A 468 -0.31 6.86 7.95
C ASN A 468 -0.45 5.45 7.35
N CYS A 469 -1.03 4.50 8.09
CA CYS A 469 -1.34 3.18 7.55
C CYS A 469 -2.26 3.23 6.32
N ASN A 470 -3.24 4.14 6.33
CA ASN A 470 -4.25 4.28 5.28
C ASN A 470 -3.72 4.90 3.98
N GLN A 471 -2.53 5.50 3.97
CA GLN A 471 -1.87 5.92 2.73
C GLN A 471 -1.71 4.72 1.77
N CYS A 472 -1.35 3.56 2.32
CA CYS A 472 -1.22 2.30 1.58
C CYS A 472 -2.50 1.44 1.65
N HIS A 473 -3.06 1.25 2.85
CA HIS A 473 -4.13 0.27 3.08
C HIS A 473 -5.56 0.77 2.85
N LEU A 474 -5.72 2.03 2.45
CA LEU A 474 -7.01 2.70 2.18
C LEU A 474 -7.93 2.87 3.40
N ASP A 475 -8.36 1.76 3.99
CA ASP A 475 -9.17 1.70 5.21
C ASP A 475 -8.73 0.45 6.00
N LEU A 476 -7.69 0.62 6.83
CA LEU A 476 -7.07 -0.45 7.60
C LEU A 476 -8.13 -1.23 8.39
N GLY A 477 -8.17 -2.54 8.17
CA GLY A 477 -9.11 -3.45 8.83
C GLY A 477 -10.47 -3.56 8.15
N ASN A 478 -10.79 -2.75 7.14
CA ASN A 478 -11.96 -2.91 6.29
C ASN A 478 -11.61 -3.84 5.11
N PRO A 479 -12.48 -4.79 4.70
CA PRO A 479 -12.22 -5.59 3.51
C PRO A 479 -12.08 -4.79 2.19
N ALA A 480 -12.54 -3.53 2.12
CA ALA A 480 -12.21 -2.60 1.03
C ALA A 480 -10.71 -2.28 0.92
N GLY A 481 -10.01 -2.30 2.06
CA GLY A 481 -8.59 -2.08 2.19
C GLY A 481 -7.88 -3.41 2.41
N ILE A 482 -7.30 -3.58 3.59
CA ILE A 482 -6.79 -4.85 4.08
C ILE A 482 -7.74 -5.43 5.13
N SER A 483 -8.31 -6.59 4.85
CA SER A 483 -9.17 -7.29 5.79
C SER A 483 -8.33 -7.91 6.92
N ILE A 484 -8.43 -7.34 8.11
CA ILE A 484 -7.79 -7.86 9.31
C ILE A 484 -8.85 -8.47 10.20
N HIS A 485 -8.65 -9.73 10.61
CA HIS A 485 -9.61 -10.51 11.39
C HIS A 485 -11.03 -10.53 10.77
N GLY A 486 -11.11 -10.56 9.45
CA GLY A 486 -12.38 -10.63 8.73
C GLY A 486 -13.22 -9.36 8.81
N GLY A 487 -12.59 -8.19 8.98
CA GLY A 487 -13.23 -6.88 8.83
C GLY A 487 -13.57 -6.14 10.12
N ILE A 488 -13.27 -6.74 11.28
CA ILE A 488 -13.84 -6.34 12.59
C ILE A 488 -12.89 -5.49 13.43
N ARG A 489 -11.60 -5.43 13.07
CA ARG A 489 -10.55 -4.72 13.81
C ARG A 489 -9.91 -3.67 12.92
N ARG A 490 -10.23 -2.41 13.17
CA ARG A 490 -9.91 -1.27 12.30
C ARG A 490 -9.09 -0.18 12.98
N SER A 491 -8.92 -0.19 14.30
CA SER A 491 -8.16 0.85 15.04
C SER A 491 -6.85 0.30 15.60
N THR A 492 -5.76 1.06 15.47
CA THR A 492 -4.44 0.72 16.04
C THR A 492 -4.49 0.56 17.56
N GLU A 493 -5.29 1.39 18.23
CA GLU A 493 -5.51 1.39 19.68
C GLU A 493 -6.20 0.10 20.14
N TYR A 494 -7.06 -0.47 19.28
CA TYR A 494 -7.75 -1.73 19.55
C TYR A 494 -6.85 -2.93 19.26
N CYS A 495 -6.05 -2.88 18.18
CA CYS A 495 -5.11 -3.95 17.82
C CYS A 495 -4.18 -4.31 18.98
N VAL A 496 -3.63 -3.31 19.68
CA VAL A 496 -2.66 -3.51 20.77
C VAL A 496 -3.27 -4.09 22.05
N LEU A 497 -4.60 -4.08 22.22
CA LEU A 497 -5.24 -4.81 23.33
C LEU A 497 -4.95 -6.32 23.22
N CYS A 498 -4.84 -6.81 21.99
CA CYS A 498 -4.55 -8.21 21.68
C CYS A 498 -3.08 -8.43 21.33
N HIS A 499 -2.53 -7.65 20.40
CA HIS A 499 -1.15 -7.77 19.92
C HIS A 499 -0.16 -7.14 20.91
N ASN A 500 -0.10 -7.74 22.09
CA ASN A 500 0.62 -7.25 23.26
C ASN A 500 1.90 -8.08 23.52
N PRO A 501 2.77 -7.68 24.47
CA PRO A 501 4.07 -8.29 24.69
C PRO A 501 4.03 -9.77 25.07
N ASN A 502 2.91 -10.26 25.60
CA ASN A 502 2.75 -11.65 26.05
C ASN A 502 2.00 -12.53 25.04
N HIS A 503 1.69 -12.02 23.85
CA HIS A 503 0.90 -12.75 22.86
C HIS A 503 1.77 -13.39 21.78
N THR A 504 1.53 -14.67 21.53
CA THR A 504 2.15 -15.47 20.48
C THR A 504 1.11 -16.10 19.57
N ASP A 505 1.56 -16.66 18.45
CA ASP A 505 0.73 -17.42 17.52
C ASP A 505 0.54 -18.91 17.89
N GLU A 506 0.96 -19.30 19.10
CA GLU A 506 0.94 -20.69 19.58
C GLU A 506 -0.41 -21.39 19.39
N ALA A 507 -1.51 -20.67 19.62
CA ALA A 507 -2.86 -21.23 19.53
C ALA A 507 -3.24 -21.73 18.11
N ARG A 508 -2.45 -21.39 17.08
CA ARG A 508 -2.69 -21.75 15.68
C ARG A 508 -1.50 -22.39 14.99
N ARG A 509 -0.31 -22.25 15.55
CA ARG A 509 0.90 -22.84 14.99
C ARG A 509 0.88 -24.37 15.08
N PRO A 510 1.16 -25.08 13.98
CA PRO A 510 1.34 -26.53 14.01
C PRO A 510 2.46 -26.94 14.97
N GLN A 511 2.32 -28.10 15.61
CA GLN A 511 3.26 -28.56 16.64
C GLN A 511 4.68 -28.75 16.10
N GLU A 512 4.79 -29.17 14.84
CA GLU A 512 6.04 -29.37 14.09
C GLU A 512 6.76 -28.07 13.72
N GLU A 513 6.08 -26.93 13.79
CA GLU A 513 6.62 -25.60 13.47
C GLU A 513 6.95 -24.77 14.72
N MET A 514 6.83 -25.36 15.92
CA MET A 514 7.20 -24.73 17.18
C MET A 514 8.72 -24.49 17.28
N PRO A 515 9.19 -23.48 18.06
CA PRO A 515 8.44 -22.63 18.99
C PRO A 515 7.55 -21.59 18.29
N PRO A 516 6.58 -20.99 19.01
CA PRO A 516 5.71 -19.97 18.45
C PRO A 516 6.44 -18.65 18.22
N GLU A 517 5.87 -17.83 17.33
CA GLU A 517 6.36 -16.48 17.07
C GLU A 517 5.53 -15.47 17.88
N SER A 518 6.18 -14.40 18.34
CA SER A 518 5.49 -13.29 18.99
C SER A 518 4.64 -12.53 17.98
N VAL A 519 3.39 -12.30 18.32
CA VAL A 519 2.51 -11.40 17.57
C VAL A 519 2.39 -10.04 18.26
N HIS A 520 3.35 -9.67 19.10
CA HIS A 520 3.44 -8.33 19.68
C HIS A 520 3.50 -7.29 18.55
N PHE A 521 2.62 -6.29 18.59
CA PHE A 521 2.34 -5.38 17.48
C PHE A 521 3.60 -4.77 16.85
N LYS A 522 4.52 -4.23 17.66
CA LYS A 522 5.77 -3.62 17.15
C LYS A 522 6.65 -4.64 16.41
N TYR A 523 6.76 -5.87 16.92
CA TYR A 523 7.60 -6.91 16.33
C TYR A 523 6.98 -7.44 15.04
N MET A 524 5.68 -7.76 15.07
CA MET A 524 4.94 -8.27 13.93
C MET A 524 4.90 -7.26 12.78
N ILE A 525 4.52 -6.01 13.05
CA ILE A 525 4.35 -4.98 12.01
C ILE A 525 5.69 -4.61 11.37
N HIS A 526 6.75 -4.41 12.15
CA HIS A 526 8.09 -4.17 11.59
C HIS A 526 8.56 -5.36 10.75
N SER A 527 8.41 -6.60 11.24
CA SER A 527 8.85 -7.80 10.50
C SER A 527 8.11 -7.94 9.17
N LEU A 528 6.79 -7.78 9.17
CA LEU A 528 5.96 -7.86 7.96
C LEU A 528 6.32 -6.78 6.94
N HIS A 529 6.61 -5.55 7.37
CA HIS A 529 6.89 -4.43 6.45
C HIS A 529 8.37 -4.30 6.06
N MET A 530 9.30 -4.96 6.78
CA MET A 530 10.59 -5.29 6.18
C MET A 530 10.42 -6.27 5.02
N GLY A 531 9.42 -7.15 5.11
CA GLY A 531 9.02 -8.03 4.03
C GLY A 531 10.17 -8.91 3.54
N ALA A 532 10.30 -9.07 2.23
CA ALA A 532 11.34 -9.91 1.63
C ALA A 532 12.77 -9.37 1.80
N GLU A 533 12.94 -8.13 2.26
CA GLU A 533 14.26 -7.58 2.62
C GLU A 533 14.70 -7.99 4.03
N ARG A 534 13.82 -8.64 4.80
CA ARG A 534 14.18 -9.19 6.11
C ARG A 534 15.07 -10.42 5.95
N LEU A 535 16.27 -10.39 6.54
CA LEU A 535 17.28 -11.47 6.40
C LEU A 535 16.88 -12.79 7.07
N VAL A 536 16.04 -12.74 8.10
CA VAL A 536 15.44 -13.94 8.70
C VAL A 536 13.95 -13.93 8.35
N PRO A 537 13.53 -14.73 7.35
CA PRO A 537 12.13 -14.89 7.03
C PRO A 537 11.32 -15.28 8.26
N THR A 538 10.15 -14.67 8.42
CA THR A 538 9.27 -14.92 9.57
C THR A 538 7.86 -15.21 9.07
N GLU A 539 7.24 -16.23 9.66
CA GLU A 539 5.88 -16.64 9.35
C GLU A 539 5.01 -16.46 10.60
N PHE A 540 3.94 -15.68 10.49
CA PHE A 540 2.97 -15.46 11.56
C PHE A 540 1.69 -16.24 11.23
N ILE A 541 1.33 -17.21 12.09
CA ILE A 541 0.24 -18.15 11.79
C ILE A 541 -1.04 -17.74 12.52
N GLY A 542 -2.06 -17.36 11.76
CA GLY A 542 -3.33 -16.88 12.29
C GLY A 542 -4.56 -17.63 11.75
N PHE A 543 -5.63 -16.89 11.51
CA PHE A 543 -6.72 -17.36 10.63
C PHE A 543 -6.33 -17.30 9.15
N ALA A 544 -5.41 -16.39 8.84
CA ALA A 544 -4.63 -16.36 7.62
C ALA A 544 -3.16 -16.32 8.05
N THR A 545 -2.30 -16.96 7.27
CA THR A 545 -0.86 -16.93 7.45
C THR A 545 -0.30 -15.68 6.77
N ALA A 546 0.62 -14.99 7.42
CA ALA A 546 1.37 -13.88 6.84
C ALA A 546 2.87 -14.18 6.90
N LYS A 547 3.53 -14.17 5.73
CA LYS A 547 4.96 -14.44 5.60
C LYS A 547 5.68 -13.18 5.16
N THR A 548 6.82 -12.88 5.77
CA THR A 548 7.61 -11.70 5.40
C THR A 548 8.08 -11.79 3.94
N GLU A 549 8.46 -12.98 3.48
CA GLU A 549 8.91 -13.23 2.10
C GLU A 549 7.86 -12.95 1.02
N GLU A 550 6.58 -12.85 1.37
CA GLU A 550 5.49 -12.52 0.43
C GLU A 550 5.18 -11.02 0.38
N VAL A 551 5.79 -10.22 1.26
CA VAL A 551 5.55 -8.78 1.34
C VAL A 551 6.68 -8.02 0.63
N ARG A 552 6.31 -7.16 -0.31
CA ARG A 552 7.21 -6.18 -0.94
C ARG A 552 6.75 -4.78 -0.54
N PHE A 553 7.50 -4.14 0.35
CA PHE A 553 7.16 -2.80 0.81
C PHE A 553 7.54 -1.75 -0.25
N PRO A 554 6.62 -0.85 -0.66
CA PRO A 554 6.84 0.03 -1.80
C PRO A 554 7.76 1.24 -1.54
N ALA A 555 7.93 1.62 -0.27
CA ALA A 555 8.70 2.75 0.20
C ALA A 555 10.04 2.33 0.84
N ASP A 556 10.85 3.28 1.27
CA ASP A 556 12.04 3.01 2.07
C ASP A 556 11.64 2.67 3.50
N GLN A 557 11.94 1.45 3.95
CA GLN A 557 11.63 0.99 5.30
C GLN A 557 12.35 1.77 6.41
N ARG A 558 13.38 2.57 6.05
CA ARG A 558 14.07 3.46 6.99
C ARG A 558 13.24 4.71 7.31
N ASN A 559 12.31 5.10 6.44
CA ASN A 559 11.41 6.22 6.70
C ASN A 559 10.37 5.84 7.77
N CYS A 560 10.75 6.05 9.04
CA CYS A 560 9.95 5.68 10.20
C CYS A 560 8.58 6.39 10.24
N GLU A 561 8.51 7.61 9.69
CA GLU A 561 7.31 8.45 9.71
C GLU A 561 6.23 7.97 8.74
N ASN A 562 6.54 6.99 7.87
CA ASN A 562 5.54 6.25 7.09
C ASN A 562 4.50 5.54 7.97
N CYS A 563 4.81 5.30 9.25
CA CYS A 563 3.90 4.71 10.22
C CYS A 563 3.81 5.53 11.52
N HIS A 564 4.94 6.05 12.00
CA HIS A 564 5.03 6.69 13.30
C HIS A 564 4.49 8.11 13.30
N ILE A 565 3.87 8.49 14.41
CA ILE A 565 3.68 9.90 14.77
C ILE A 565 5.09 10.51 14.94
N PRO A 566 5.39 11.70 14.38
CA PRO A 566 6.73 12.28 14.44
C PRO A 566 7.31 12.28 15.86
N GLY A 567 8.51 11.71 15.99
CA GLY A 567 9.26 11.64 17.25
C GLY A 567 8.93 10.48 18.18
N THR A 568 7.90 9.65 17.90
CA THR A 568 7.56 8.48 18.75
C THR A 568 8.39 7.23 18.45
N ASN A 569 9.14 7.25 17.35
CA ASN A 569 10.10 6.21 16.93
C ASN A 569 11.48 6.37 17.58
N LEU A 570 11.66 7.33 18.50
CA LEU A 570 12.95 7.69 19.08
C LEU A 570 13.19 7.04 20.45
N LEU A 571 14.46 6.99 20.85
CA LEU A 571 14.89 6.52 22.16
C LEU A 571 15.24 7.69 23.10
N PRO A 572 15.06 7.53 24.43
CA PRO A 572 14.62 6.32 25.12
C PRO A 572 13.11 6.03 24.97
N LEU A 573 12.73 4.76 25.11
CA LEU A 573 11.31 4.38 25.20
C LEU A 573 10.69 4.92 26.50
N PRO A 574 9.36 5.15 26.54
CA PRO A 574 8.67 5.51 27.78
C PRO A 574 8.88 4.47 28.89
N GLU A 575 8.80 4.91 30.14
CA GLU A 575 8.85 4.00 31.29
C GLU A 575 7.66 3.02 31.29
N GLY A 576 7.89 1.81 31.83
CA GLY A 576 6.86 0.78 31.96
C GLY A 576 6.56 -0.02 30.70
N VAL A 577 7.30 0.19 29.60
CA VAL A 577 7.21 -0.68 28.40
C VAL A 577 7.77 -2.06 28.73
N LEU A 578 7.00 -3.10 28.39
CA LEU A 578 7.33 -4.47 28.77
C LEU A 578 8.18 -5.17 27.69
N PRO A 579 9.01 -6.15 28.09
CA PRO A 579 9.71 -7.01 27.15
C PRO A 579 8.72 -7.85 26.35
N THR A 580 9.08 -8.17 25.11
CA THR A 580 8.35 -9.15 24.31
C THR A 580 8.68 -10.55 24.79
N MET A 581 7.65 -11.29 25.20
CA MET A 581 7.73 -12.64 25.73
C MET A 581 7.23 -13.64 24.69
N ILE A 582 8.04 -14.64 24.39
CA ILE A 582 7.60 -15.81 23.62
C ILE A 582 7.33 -16.92 24.63
N THR A 583 6.08 -17.32 24.73
CA THR A 583 5.64 -18.42 25.59
C THR A 583 5.23 -19.63 24.77
N GLN A 584 5.58 -20.82 25.26
CA GLN A 584 5.14 -22.11 24.75
C GLN A 584 4.68 -22.98 25.93
N ALA A 585 3.47 -23.54 25.85
CA ALA A 585 2.83 -24.35 26.87
C ALA A 585 2.83 -23.67 28.26
N GLY A 586 2.65 -22.34 28.28
CA GLY A 586 2.67 -21.51 29.48
C GLY A 586 4.06 -21.26 30.08
N GLN A 587 5.14 -21.68 29.42
CA GLN A 587 6.52 -21.40 29.82
C GLN A 587 7.14 -20.35 28.91
N VAL A 588 7.92 -19.43 29.48
CA VAL A 588 8.69 -18.46 28.69
C VAL A 588 9.89 -19.15 28.07
N VAL A 589 9.95 -19.18 26.74
CA VAL A 589 11.05 -19.79 25.97
C VAL A 589 12.03 -18.76 25.42
N LYS A 590 11.59 -17.52 25.19
CA LYS A 590 12.44 -16.41 24.78
C LYS A 590 11.92 -15.08 25.34
N VAL A 591 12.85 -14.20 25.71
CA VAL A 591 12.57 -12.82 26.13
C VAL A 591 13.38 -11.88 25.24
N MET A 592 12.71 -10.91 24.64
CA MET A 592 13.36 -9.81 23.93
C MET A 592 13.03 -8.51 24.66
N GLN A 593 14.05 -7.79 25.12
CA GLN A 593 13.86 -6.53 25.83
C GLN A 593 13.19 -5.47 24.94
N PRO A 594 12.53 -4.44 25.51
CA PRO A 594 11.68 -3.52 24.76
C PRO A 594 12.29 -2.90 23.50
N ILE A 595 13.53 -2.41 23.57
CA ILE A 595 14.26 -1.80 22.46
C ILE A 595 14.77 -2.88 21.50
N THR A 596 15.38 -3.94 22.04
CA THR A 596 15.86 -5.11 21.30
C THR A 596 14.77 -5.69 20.41
N ALA A 597 13.56 -5.91 20.95
CA ALA A 597 12.42 -6.42 20.19
C ALA A 597 11.97 -5.48 19.06
N ALA A 598 12.08 -4.17 19.24
CA ALA A 598 11.72 -3.20 18.20
C ALA A 598 12.76 -3.19 17.06
N CYS A 599 14.05 -3.27 17.39
CA CYS A 599 15.16 -3.22 16.43
C CYS A 599 15.34 -4.56 15.68
N THR A 600 15.29 -5.70 16.37
CA THR A 600 15.44 -7.04 15.77
C THR A 600 14.31 -7.41 14.83
N ALA A 601 13.13 -6.81 15.02
CA ALA A 601 12.02 -6.91 14.08
C ALA A 601 12.39 -6.40 12.67
N CYS A 602 13.49 -5.67 12.51
CA CYS A 602 14.08 -5.36 11.21
C CYS A 602 15.51 -5.88 11.01
N HIS A 603 16.34 -5.84 12.05
CA HIS A 603 17.79 -6.02 11.95
C HIS A 603 18.31 -7.43 12.26
N THR A 604 17.44 -8.37 12.63
CA THR A 604 17.87 -9.75 12.92
C THR A 604 18.63 -10.38 11.74
N GLY A 605 19.60 -11.24 12.04
CA GLY A 605 20.42 -11.94 11.04
C GLY A 605 21.48 -11.06 10.36
N ARG A 606 21.54 -9.75 10.66
CA ARG A 606 22.65 -8.91 10.18
C ARG A 606 23.95 -9.31 10.89
N PRO A 607 25.10 -9.31 10.19
CA PRO A 607 26.38 -9.69 10.80
C PRO A 607 26.67 -8.87 12.07
N GLY A 608 26.83 -9.58 13.19
CA GLY A 608 27.15 -8.98 14.49
C GLY A 608 25.99 -8.34 15.24
N ALA A 609 24.76 -8.33 14.70
CA ALA A 609 23.60 -7.72 15.37
C ALA A 609 23.24 -8.45 16.67
N ASP A 610 23.15 -9.78 16.65
CA ASP A 610 22.79 -10.59 17.82
C ASP A 610 23.84 -10.44 18.96
N ALA A 611 25.12 -10.45 18.61
CA ALA A 611 26.18 -10.21 19.60
C ALA A 611 26.12 -8.77 20.15
N HIS A 612 25.82 -7.80 19.30
CA HIS A 612 25.72 -6.40 19.72
C HIS A 612 24.57 -6.20 20.72
N GLU A 613 23.37 -6.69 20.44
CA GLU A 613 22.23 -6.54 21.35
C GLU A 613 22.43 -7.25 22.69
N GLU A 614 23.03 -8.44 22.68
CA GLU A 614 23.37 -9.18 23.90
C GLU A 614 24.35 -8.38 24.76
N THR A 615 25.38 -7.77 24.16
CA THR A 615 26.34 -6.95 24.91
C THR A 615 25.77 -5.64 25.43
N MET A 616 24.68 -5.14 24.83
CA MET A 616 23.98 -3.93 25.26
C MET A 616 22.84 -4.21 26.25
N THR A 617 22.61 -5.49 26.59
CA THR A 617 21.59 -5.92 27.53
C THR A 617 22.24 -6.54 28.76
N SER A 618 22.06 -5.92 29.92
CA SER A 618 22.57 -6.46 31.18
C SER A 618 21.89 -7.78 31.57
N SER A 619 22.50 -8.53 32.49
CA SER A 619 21.91 -9.75 33.05
C SER A 619 20.58 -9.53 33.78
N THR A 620 20.24 -8.28 34.14
CA THR A 620 18.94 -7.91 34.74
C THR A 620 17.92 -7.45 33.68
N GLY A 621 18.25 -7.51 32.39
CA GLY A 621 17.40 -7.07 31.28
C GLY A 621 17.42 -5.57 31.01
N ALA A 622 18.24 -4.77 31.72
CA ALA A 622 18.37 -3.35 31.44
C ALA A 622 19.17 -3.12 30.14
N GLU A 623 18.64 -2.28 29.27
CA GLU A 623 19.20 -1.97 27.94
C GLU A 623 19.99 -0.65 27.94
N ALA A 624 21.21 -0.67 27.40
CA ALA A 624 22.07 0.51 27.24
C ALA A 624 21.93 1.19 25.85
N CYS A 625 21.00 0.73 25.00
CA CYS A 625 20.85 1.14 23.61
C CYS A 625 20.70 2.67 23.44
N ALA A 626 19.95 3.32 24.34
CA ALA A 626 19.69 4.76 24.28
C ALA A 626 20.94 5.64 24.51
N VAL A 627 22.05 5.08 25.01
CA VAL A 627 23.32 5.81 25.15
C VAL A 627 23.88 6.21 23.78
N CYS A 628 23.71 5.35 22.76
CA CYS A 628 24.24 5.55 21.42
C CYS A 628 23.15 5.88 20.39
N HIS A 629 21.96 5.29 20.55
CA HIS A 629 20.83 5.43 19.63
C HIS A 629 19.74 6.39 20.12
N GLY A 630 19.92 6.98 21.30
CA GLY A 630 19.05 8.02 21.82
C GLY A 630 19.11 9.31 21.01
N ARG A 631 18.06 10.13 21.13
CA ARG A 631 17.97 11.41 20.42
C ARG A 631 19.23 12.26 20.60
N GLY A 632 19.73 12.82 19.50
CA GLY A 632 20.91 13.71 19.49
C GLY A 632 22.26 13.01 19.65
N ARG A 633 22.30 11.70 19.87
CA ARG A 633 23.53 10.90 19.92
C ARG A 633 24.15 10.72 18.52
N GLU A 634 25.36 10.17 18.47
CA GLU A 634 26.08 9.96 17.21
C GLU A 634 25.33 9.03 16.26
N PHE A 635 24.81 7.92 16.78
CA PHE A 635 24.04 6.91 16.05
C PHE A 635 22.55 6.96 16.37
N ALA A 636 22.04 8.14 16.70
CA ALA A 636 20.64 8.36 17.02
C ALA A 636 19.74 7.83 15.88
N VAL A 637 18.59 7.24 16.22
CA VAL A 637 17.67 6.63 15.24
C VAL A 637 17.37 7.59 14.09
N GLU A 638 17.13 8.87 14.40
CA GLU A 638 16.83 9.91 13.42
C GLU A 638 17.99 10.26 12.47
N LYS A 639 19.25 9.95 12.84
CA LYS A 639 20.42 10.21 11.98
C LYS A 639 20.77 9.03 11.07
N VAL A 640 20.43 7.80 11.49
CA VAL A 640 20.82 6.59 10.76
C VAL A 640 19.70 6.04 9.87
N HIS A 641 18.45 6.49 10.05
CA HIS A 641 17.28 6.04 9.28
C HIS A 641 16.64 7.13 8.40
N MET A 642 17.15 8.37 8.40
CA MET A 642 16.78 9.39 7.42
C MET A 642 18.02 9.96 6.73
N PRO A 643 18.11 9.93 5.39
CA PRO A 643 18.86 10.92 4.62
C PRO A 643 18.02 12.18 4.38
#